data_AF-Q5KA65-F1
#
_entry.id   AF-Q5KA65-F1
#
_cell.length_a   1.000
_cell.length_b   1.000
_cell.length_c   1.000
_cell.angle_alpha   90.00
_cell.angle_beta   90.00
_cell.angle_gamma   90.00
#
_symmetry.space_group_name_H-M   'P 1'
#
loop_
_entity.id
_entity.type
_entity.pdbx_description
1 polymer ?
#
loop_
_entity_poly.entity_id
_entity_poly.type
_entity_poly.pdbx_seq_one_letter_code
_entity_poly.pdbx_strand_id
1 'polypeptide(L)'
;MPPTALPPLRPPAQPYDSYSSSLSPSSPRFHPASAPHGRRAPSPSRLESLLDAPHAPARSPSRKIRSALSRHIRPHLTPRTLTPLLLWTLALWLVHHFLFPFSSPLAALSRPKAEQHFLSTTFPPPPQRLGDDRLDSVDPRWRAFHPLPPPEPPFPRLRPTRFLPPQCLEQWFADGETLCGAKEMGEEETLDATWLWVNGSDHRWRDSMAEWREKENVNSPERHFREQNELVHSMRSVLDALPGHLRTFHLILADYPFNYPEDLDLVPPSIIPDLEVAASKGGQGRRHPRELARAPASVSNLTERLTPESISPSLARHLQSEWRILQTPTWLDFSRRDPSDPSHPFHPYSVSKAGEMRQHYAEASYPTLRYASHWEVFHIPSVDRDGREELMGEREWRENEWKKKALPSFNSMAIESRIGWLPGLADAIIALNDDFFLLRPHAVSDFHSPLYGSVIRFEHSYNQQVKPDVEKNHINDPGEMGGLYHANALLSRRFPHRLRPYFAHVPKVITRGLHHEASLMFQEALTLSSTRKFREMKIGEGDVQMQWLLTSLRVERWREALLWTWVVANMGTLSGSHDRWDSDTRSAIKHLFGFTEDDDDVVKIEVHRGERWTLEPGRMQKVFHQAGWEAPKATEFLFSSMDGIMPPLLRSGEDPSQNDRCIIDLNRCFGVFWTRQEDVLSADMMKRLTFQYPECGDCMIMALVTASGTLGLNAFFPPKETTITAPELGPGDAYPKYLPPPHLPLTPTWHEADYSLSNILSTTALPGEQVDIRQYCMRLLSRYLYLDAKSVSHFHMMKSAEHAKRVFKMIQDNPKVSILGMNDDIESDYDEVKRLMNEWFEMRWPRKAVWERDWDPVKDRYHD
;
A
#
# COMPACT_ATOMS: atom_id res chain seq x y z
N MET A 1 40.20 -0.26 58.55
CA MET A 1 40.34 0.54 57.31
C MET A 1 40.85 -0.40 56.22
N PRO A 2 40.35 -0.32 54.97
CA PRO A 2 39.85 0.88 54.30
C PRO A 2 38.32 0.90 54.09
N PRO A 3 37.75 2.06 53.67
CA PRO A 3 36.31 2.29 53.64
C PRO A 3 35.64 1.71 52.40
N THR A 4 34.51 1.04 52.62
CA THR A 4 33.61 0.49 51.62
C THR A 4 32.85 1.62 50.92
N ALA A 5 33.11 1.78 49.62
CA ALA A 5 32.39 2.69 48.74
C ALA A 5 30.91 2.28 48.63
N LEU A 6 30.02 3.20 48.99
CA LEU A 6 28.58 3.06 48.76
C LEU A 6 28.27 3.14 47.25
N PRO A 7 27.42 2.26 46.71
CA PRO A 7 27.04 2.26 45.30
C PRO A 7 26.13 3.45 44.93
N PRO A 8 26.17 3.92 43.67
CA PRO A 8 25.46 5.12 43.23
C PRO A 8 23.93 4.91 43.21
N LEU A 9 23.23 5.90 43.78
CA LEU A 9 21.78 6.03 43.80
C LEU A 9 21.22 6.07 42.37
N ARG A 10 20.38 5.07 42.04
CA ARG A 10 19.54 5.07 40.84
C ARG A 10 18.53 6.22 40.91
N PRO A 11 18.36 7.03 39.84
CA PRO A 11 17.29 8.02 39.76
C PRO A 11 15.91 7.32 39.63
N PRO A 12 14.85 7.90 40.23
CA PRO A 12 13.53 7.28 40.27
C PRO A 12 12.84 7.31 38.89
N ALA A 13 12.18 6.19 38.57
CA ALA A 13 11.39 6.01 37.35
C ALA A 13 10.18 6.96 37.34
N GLN A 14 10.08 7.83 36.33
CA GLN A 14 8.91 8.68 36.12
C GLN A 14 7.77 7.88 35.43
N PRO A 15 6.50 8.05 35.85
CA PRO A 15 5.37 7.32 35.29
C PRO A 15 4.92 7.86 33.93
N TYR A 16 4.45 6.95 33.09
CA TYR A 16 3.86 7.17 31.78
C TYR A 16 2.47 7.79 31.92
N ASP A 17 2.34 9.11 31.76
CA ASP A 17 1.03 9.73 31.63
C ASP A 17 0.72 10.00 30.17
N SER A 18 -0.33 9.31 29.74
CA SER A 18 -0.93 9.29 28.43
C SER A 18 -1.42 10.67 28.04
N TYR A 19 -1.02 10.98 26.81
CA TYR A 19 -1.21 12.17 26.00
C TYR A 19 -2.59 12.76 26.05
N SER A 20 -2.68 14.05 25.68
CA SER A 20 -3.80 14.78 25.11
C SER A 20 -3.52 16.33 25.26
N SER A 21 -3.81 17.17 24.26
CA SER A 21 -3.90 18.64 24.18
C SER A 21 -5.29 19.31 23.64
N SER A 22 -5.98 20.19 24.43
CA SER A 22 -7.10 21.24 24.34
C SER A 22 -7.21 22.53 23.37
N LEU A 23 -8.15 23.46 23.67
CA LEU A 23 -8.16 24.97 23.55
C LEU A 23 -8.05 25.78 22.22
N SER A 24 -9.16 26.51 21.97
CA SER A 24 -9.42 27.99 21.95
C SER A 24 -8.70 29.00 21.01
N PRO A 25 -9.46 29.92 20.36
CA PRO A 25 -8.94 30.90 19.38
C PRO A 25 -9.05 32.39 19.84
N SER A 26 -8.27 33.28 19.21
CA SER A 26 -8.74 34.66 18.92
C SER A 26 -7.93 35.41 17.85
N SER A 27 -8.66 35.83 16.79
CA SER A 27 -8.60 37.13 16.10
C SER A 27 -7.34 37.55 15.29
N PRO A 28 -7.41 38.56 14.38
CA PRO A 28 -8.54 39.17 13.68
C PRO A 28 -8.36 39.36 12.15
N ARG A 29 -9.48 39.75 11.55
CA ARG A 29 -9.77 40.18 10.17
C ARG A 29 -8.93 41.35 9.66
N PHE A 30 -8.62 41.37 8.37
CA PHE A 30 -8.67 42.59 7.55
C PHE A 30 -9.15 42.30 6.12
N HIS A 31 -10.05 43.18 5.64
CA HIS A 31 -10.81 43.11 4.39
C HIS A 31 -10.16 43.95 3.26
N PRO A 32 -10.58 43.74 1.99
CA PRO A 32 -9.81 44.05 0.80
C PRO A 32 -10.25 45.33 0.07
N ALA A 33 -9.40 45.79 -0.86
CA ALA A 33 -9.69 46.77 -1.91
C ALA A 33 -9.10 46.23 -3.23
N SER A 34 -9.91 45.76 -4.19
CA SER A 34 -10.64 46.52 -5.22
C SER A 34 -9.73 47.19 -6.27
N ALA A 35 -9.64 46.60 -7.47
CA ALA A 35 -9.48 47.29 -8.76
C ALA A 35 -9.42 46.29 -9.95
N PRO A 36 -9.75 46.73 -11.19
CA PRO A 36 -10.54 45.90 -12.11
C PRO A 36 -9.94 45.68 -13.52
N HIS A 37 -10.64 44.81 -14.27
CA HIS A 37 -10.84 44.76 -15.73
C HIS A 37 -9.62 44.75 -16.68
N GLY A 38 -9.49 43.65 -17.45
CA GLY A 38 -8.53 43.60 -18.54
C GLY A 38 -8.63 42.42 -19.53
N ARG A 39 -9.69 42.42 -20.35
CA ARG A 39 -9.77 41.96 -21.75
C ARG A 39 -9.62 40.46 -22.12
N ARG A 40 -10.69 40.00 -22.78
CA ARG A 40 -10.90 38.76 -23.56
C ARG A 40 -10.16 38.74 -24.91
N ALA A 41 -9.98 37.49 -25.36
CA ALA A 41 -10.05 36.95 -26.74
C ALA A 41 -8.71 36.56 -27.42
N PRO A 42 -8.68 35.61 -28.38
CA PRO A 42 -9.71 34.65 -28.81
C PRO A 42 -9.23 33.17 -28.90
N SER A 43 -10.20 32.35 -29.30
CA SER A 43 -10.32 30.90 -29.40
C SER A 43 -9.50 30.19 -30.50
N PRO A 44 -9.23 28.88 -30.32
CA PRO A 44 -8.48 28.04 -31.27
C PRO A 44 -9.43 27.32 -32.23
N SER A 45 -9.31 27.61 -33.52
CA SER A 45 -9.78 26.73 -34.59
C SER A 45 -8.86 26.93 -35.79
N ARG A 46 -7.90 26.00 -35.96
CA ARG A 46 -7.11 25.78 -37.18
C ARG A 46 -6.07 24.70 -36.88
N LEU A 47 -6.49 23.43 -36.92
CA LEU A 47 -5.58 22.34 -37.29
C LEU A 47 -6.36 21.08 -37.72
N GLU A 48 -7.35 21.26 -38.59
CA GLU A 48 -7.93 20.18 -39.41
C GLU A 48 -7.85 20.64 -40.86
N SER A 49 -6.81 20.22 -41.59
CA SER A 49 -6.72 20.26 -43.07
C SER A 49 -5.30 19.90 -43.52
N LEU A 50 -4.85 18.67 -43.29
CA LEU A 50 -3.75 18.08 -44.05
C LEU A 50 -3.95 16.57 -44.05
N LEU A 51 -4.57 16.04 -45.11
CA LEU A 51 -4.33 14.72 -45.73
C LEU A 51 -5.43 14.45 -46.78
N ASP A 52 -5.53 15.34 -47.76
CA ASP A 52 -6.18 15.06 -49.05
C ASP A 52 -5.08 14.91 -50.11
N ALA A 53 -4.88 13.70 -50.61
CA ALA A 53 -4.23 13.47 -51.90
C ALA A 53 -4.69 12.13 -52.52
N PRO A 54 -4.84 12.03 -53.86
CA PRO A 54 -5.80 11.13 -54.48
C PRO A 54 -5.14 9.95 -55.21
N HIS A 55 -5.77 8.76 -55.14
CA HIS A 55 -5.46 7.64 -56.02
C HIS A 55 -6.62 7.30 -56.96
N ALA A 56 -6.31 7.33 -58.27
CA ALA A 56 -7.16 7.07 -59.41
C ALA A 56 -7.50 5.56 -59.60
N PRO A 57 -8.53 5.21 -60.39
CA PRO A 57 -9.32 4.01 -60.15
C PRO A 57 -8.92 2.78 -60.98
N ALA A 58 -8.95 1.61 -60.36
CA ALA A 58 -8.79 0.31 -61.01
C ALA A 58 -10.14 -0.24 -61.54
N ARG A 59 -10.11 -0.75 -62.77
CA ARG A 59 -11.23 -1.31 -63.53
C ARG A 59 -11.78 -2.62 -62.94
N SER A 60 -13.10 -2.77 -63.04
CA SER A 60 -13.88 -3.94 -62.66
C SER A 60 -13.62 -5.19 -63.50
N PRO A 61 -13.77 -6.38 -62.88
CA PRO A 61 -14.53 -7.48 -63.48
C PRO A 61 -15.73 -7.94 -62.61
N SER A 62 -16.11 -7.20 -61.55
CA SER A 62 -17.17 -7.62 -60.62
C SER A 62 -18.62 -7.49 -61.11
N ARG A 63 -18.87 -6.83 -62.25
CA ARG A 63 -20.24 -6.58 -62.74
C ARG A 63 -20.99 -7.84 -63.19
N LYS A 64 -20.29 -8.85 -63.75
CA LYS A 64 -20.96 -10.08 -64.22
C LYS A 64 -21.45 -10.95 -63.07
N ILE A 65 -20.64 -11.13 -62.01
CA ILE A 65 -21.00 -11.92 -60.82
C ILE A 65 -22.15 -11.27 -60.04
N ARG A 66 -22.12 -9.94 -59.86
CA ARG A 66 -23.20 -9.21 -59.17
C ARG A 66 -24.55 -9.33 -59.87
N SER A 67 -24.59 -9.37 -61.20
CA SER A 67 -25.85 -9.50 -61.96
C SER A 67 -26.47 -10.92 -61.94
N ALA A 68 -25.64 -11.94 -61.70
CA ALA A 68 -26.09 -13.33 -61.58
C ALA A 68 -26.62 -13.62 -60.17
N LEU A 69 -25.91 -13.16 -59.13
CA LEU A 69 -26.38 -13.21 -57.75
C LEU A 69 -27.66 -12.38 -57.53
N SER A 70 -27.75 -11.18 -58.11
CA SER A 70 -28.92 -10.32 -57.90
C SER A 70 -30.22 -10.90 -58.48
N ARG A 71 -30.14 -11.78 -59.48
CA ARG A 71 -31.32 -12.46 -60.05
C ARG A 71 -31.77 -13.66 -59.23
N HIS A 72 -30.85 -14.37 -58.57
CA HIS A 72 -31.20 -15.53 -57.74
C HIS A 72 -31.56 -15.16 -56.31
N ILE A 73 -31.00 -14.08 -55.76
CA ILE A 73 -31.20 -13.71 -54.35
C ILE A 73 -32.43 -12.81 -54.16
N ARG A 74 -32.76 -11.93 -55.12
CA ARG A 74 -33.88 -10.98 -54.99
C ARG A 74 -35.25 -11.62 -54.67
N PRO A 75 -35.64 -12.77 -55.26
CA PRO A 75 -36.91 -13.41 -54.91
C PRO A 75 -36.97 -13.88 -53.45
N HIS A 76 -35.82 -14.10 -52.81
CA HIS A 76 -35.71 -14.56 -51.42
C HIS A 76 -35.46 -13.43 -50.41
N LEU A 77 -35.26 -12.19 -50.87
CA LEU A 77 -35.15 -10.99 -50.03
C LEU A 77 -36.49 -10.25 -49.97
N THR A 78 -37.57 -10.98 -49.70
CA THR A 78 -38.87 -10.35 -49.44
C THR A 78 -38.98 -10.00 -47.96
N PRO A 79 -39.77 -8.98 -47.57
CA PRO A 79 -40.06 -8.73 -46.16
C PRO A 79 -40.57 -9.99 -45.45
N ARG A 80 -41.32 -10.85 -46.16
CA ARG A 80 -41.85 -12.12 -45.63
C ARG A 80 -40.78 -13.14 -45.24
N THR A 81 -39.60 -13.11 -45.84
CA THR A 81 -38.48 -14.01 -45.50
C THR A 81 -37.49 -13.37 -44.54
N LEU A 82 -37.24 -12.06 -44.70
CA LEU A 82 -36.30 -11.33 -43.85
C LEU A 82 -36.82 -11.08 -42.44
N THR A 83 -38.11 -10.76 -42.26
CA THR A 83 -38.69 -10.50 -40.93
C THR A 83 -38.60 -11.71 -40.00
N PRO A 84 -39.02 -12.95 -40.37
CA PRO A 84 -38.86 -14.10 -39.49
C PRO A 84 -37.40 -14.46 -39.23
N LEU A 85 -36.49 -14.25 -40.18
CA LEU A 85 -35.05 -14.44 -39.98
C LEU A 85 -34.49 -13.43 -38.97
N LEU A 86 -34.83 -12.15 -39.09
CA LEU A 86 -34.44 -11.10 -38.14
C LEU A 86 -34.99 -11.37 -36.74
N LEU A 87 -36.26 -11.75 -36.64
CA LEU A 87 -36.89 -12.13 -35.38
C LEU A 87 -36.24 -13.38 -34.79
N TRP A 88 -35.88 -14.38 -35.60
CA TRP A 88 -35.13 -15.55 -35.15
C TRP A 88 -33.73 -15.18 -34.64
N THR A 89 -33.01 -14.31 -35.35
CA THR A 89 -31.69 -13.85 -34.91
C THR A 89 -31.77 -13.00 -33.64
N LEU A 90 -32.79 -12.16 -33.50
CA LEU A 90 -33.03 -11.36 -32.30
C LEU A 90 -33.44 -12.27 -31.13
N ALA A 91 -34.29 -13.26 -31.36
CA ALA A 91 -34.68 -14.24 -30.35
C ALA A 91 -33.48 -15.07 -29.90
N LEU A 92 -32.64 -15.56 -30.82
CA LEU A 92 -31.39 -16.24 -30.48
C LEU A 92 -30.43 -15.33 -29.73
N TRP A 93 -30.32 -14.05 -30.11
CA TRP A 93 -29.52 -13.06 -29.39
C TRP A 93 -30.05 -12.80 -27.99
N LEU A 94 -31.37 -12.64 -27.81
CA LEU A 94 -32.00 -12.45 -26.50
C LEU A 94 -31.86 -13.70 -25.63
N VAL A 95 -32.09 -14.90 -26.18
CA VAL A 95 -31.89 -16.16 -25.48
C VAL A 95 -30.42 -16.31 -25.10
N HIS A 96 -29.48 -15.99 -25.99
CA HIS A 96 -28.06 -16.00 -25.70
C HIS A 96 -27.67 -15.04 -24.59
N HIS A 97 -28.18 -13.81 -24.64
CA HIS A 97 -27.79 -12.73 -23.74
C HIS A 97 -28.45 -12.83 -22.35
N PHE A 98 -29.66 -13.40 -22.27
CA PHE A 98 -30.46 -13.42 -21.04
C PHE A 98 -30.74 -14.81 -20.47
N LEU A 99 -30.63 -15.90 -21.24
CA LEU A 99 -31.04 -17.25 -20.80
C LEU A 99 -29.92 -18.31 -20.90
N PHE A 100 -29.13 -18.31 -21.98
CA PHE A 100 -28.08 -19.30 -22.25
C PHE A 100 -26.90 -18.67 -23.01
N PRO A 101 -25.90 -18.08 -22.34
CA PRO A 101 -24.70 -17.59 -23.01
C PRO A 101 -23.92 -18.77 -23.60
N PHE A 102 -24.18 -19.11 -24.87
CA PHE A 102 -23.33 -20.03 -25.62
C PHE A 102 -21.95 -19.39 -25.82
N SER A 103 -20.92 -19.94 -25.20
CA SER A 103 -19.54 -19.58 -25.53
C SER A 103 -19.29 -19.89 -27.00
N SER A 104 -18.94 -18.87 -27.79
CA SER A 104 -18.56 -19.08 -29.19
C SER A 104 -17.31 -19.98 -29.25
N PRO A 105 -17.34 -21.13 -29.95
CA PRO A 105 -16.19 -22.01 -30.06
C PRO A 105 -14.99 -21.36 -30.78
N LEU A 106 -15.22 -20.27 -31.53
CA LEU A 106 -14.15 -19.54 -32.23
C LEU A 106 -13.35 -18.61 -31.30
N ALA A 107 -13.89 -18.20 -30.16
CA ALA A 107 -13.14 -17.40 -29.17
C ALA A 107 -12.19 -18.27 -28.32
N ALA A 108 -12.36 -19.60 -28.34
CA ALA A 108 -11.57 -20.55 -27.54
C ALA A 108 -10.24 -20.98 -28.18
N LEU A 109 -9.88 -20.46 -29.37
CA LEU A 109 -8.71 -20.97 -30.11
C LEU A 109 -7.35 -20.43 -29.64
N SER A 110 -7.30 -19.40 -28.80
CA SER A 110 -6.04 -18.99 -28.16
C SER A 110 -6.13 -19.18 -26.65
N ARG A 111 -5.37 -20.15 -26.11
CA ARG A 111 -5.07 -20.16 -24.67
C ARG A 111 -4.50 -18.79 -24.31
N PRO A 112 -5.10 -18.05 -23.38
CA PRO A 112 -4.56 -16.76 -23.04
C PRO A 112 -3.20 -16.95 -22.34
N LYS A 113 -2.29 -15.99 -22.52
CA LYS A 113 -0.98 -16.02 -21.87
C LYS A 113 -0.99 -15.15 -20.61
N ALA A 114 -0.17 -15.47 -19.61
CA ALA A 114 -0.12 -14.71 -18.35
C ALA A 114 0.14 -13.21 -18.59
N GLU A 115 1.00 -12.90 -19.56
CA GLU A 115 1.29 -11.54 -20.05
C GLU A 115 0.08 -10.77 -20.61
N GLN A 116 -1.00 -11.46 -21.04
CA GLN A 116 -2.23 -10.87 -21.58
C GLN A 116 -3.31 -10.62 -20.50
N HIS A 117 -3.20 -11.27 -19.34
CA HIS A 117 -4.16 -11.12 -18.24
C HIS A 117 -3.73 -9.99 -17.29
N PHE A 118 -4.20 -8.77 -17.52
CA PHE A 118 -4.17 -7.62 -16.58
C PHE A 118 -2.92 -7.45 -15.67
N LEU A 119 -1.74 -7.92 -16.09
CA LEU A 119 -0.45 -7.56 -15.49
C LEU A 119 -0.03 -6.16 -15.93
N SER A 120 -0.99 -5.25 -16.08
CA SER A 120 -0.68 -3.83 -16.19
C SER A 120 0.04 -3.44 -14.91
N THR A 121 1.36 -3.33 -14.99
CA THR A 121 2.21 -2.70 -13.97
C THR A 121 1.78 -1.25 -13.73
N THR A 122 1.07 -0.66 -14.70
CA THR A 122 0.45 0.64 -14.57
C THR A 122 -0.76 0.56 -13.66
N PHE A 123 -0.65 1.20 -12.50
CA PHE A 123 -1.78 1.46 -11.61
C PHE A 123 -2.91 2.11 -12.41
N PRO A 124 -4.17 1.64 -12.32
CA PRO A 124 -5.28 2.35 -12.94
C PRO A 124 -5.25 3.81 -12.51
N PRO A 125 -5.54 4.75 -13.43
CA PRO A 125 -5.65 6.15 -13.06
C PRO A 125 -6.68 6.30 -11.93
N PRO A 126 -6.52 7.30 -11.05
CA PRO A 126 -7.51 7.56 -10.02
C PRO A 126 -8.87 7.76 -10.67
N PRO A 127 -9.94 7.19 -10.09
CA PRO A 127 -11.28 7.55 -10.52
C PRO A 127 -11.48 9.05 -10.31
N GLN A 128 -12.11 9.71 -11.28
CA GLN A 128 -12.54 11.10 -11.13
C GLN A 128 -13.87 11.12 -10.38
N ARG A 129 -14.02 12.07 -9.45
CA ARG A 129 -15.27 12.28 -8.71
C ARG A 129 -16.33 12.92 -9.61
N LEU A 130 -17.60 12.75 -9.25
CA LEU A 130 -18.69 13.50 -9.87
C LEU A 130 -18.56 14.99 -9.45
N GLY A 131 -18.62 15.89 -10.42
CA GLY A 131 -18.23 17.30 -10.25
C GLY A 131 -16.75 17.55 -10.59
N ASP A 132 -16.38 18.81 -10.78
CA ASP A 132 -14.99 19.15 -11.10
C ASP A 132 -14.11 19.13 -9.84
N ASP A 133 -13.34 18.04 -9.65
CA ASP A 133 -12.40 17.89 -8.53
C ASP A 133 -11.19 18.85 -8.62
N ARG A 134 -11.06 19.60 -9.72
CA ARG A 134 -10.01 20.62 -9.92
C ARG A 134 -10.42 22.00 -9.43
N LEU A 135 -11.64 22.15 -8.91
CA LEU A 135 -12.05 23.38 -8.24
C LEU A 135 -11.56 23.37 -6.79
N ASP A 136 -11.22 24.55 -6.30
CA ASP A 136 -10.98 24.75 -4.88
C ASP A 136 -12.28 24.65 -4.06
N SER A 137 -12.18 24.45 -2.76
CA SER A 137 -13.33 24.41 -1.86
C SER A 137 -13.96 25.80 -1.70
N VAL A 138 -15.29 25.88 -1.64
CA VAL A 138 -16.01 27.15 -1.41
C VAL A 138 -15.66 27.73 -0.04
N ASP A 139 -15.62 26.87 0.98
CA ASP A 139 -15.05 27.17 2.30
C ASP A 139 -13.75 26.36 2.46
N PRO A 140 -12.61 26.97 2.82
CA PRO A 140 -11.34 26.26 2.98
C PRO A 140 -11.34 25.23 4.13
N ARG A 141 -12.35 25.22 5.00
CA ARG A 141 -12.51 24.24 6.09
C ARG A 141 -13.25 22.98 5.67
N TRP A 142 -14.11 23.09 4.65
CA TRP A 142 -15.05 22.04 4.26
C TRP A 142 -15.21 21.93 2.76
N ARG A 143 -15.18 20.69 2.26
CA ARG A 143 -15.41 20.41 0.85
C ARG A 143 -16.60 19.48 0.69
N ALA A 144 -17.65 19.97 0.02
CA ALA A 144 -18.71 19.10 -0.47
C ALA A 144 -18.20 18.24 -1.62
N PHE A 145 -18.41 16.94 -1.55
CA PHE A 145 -17.96 16.01 -2.59
C PHE A 145 -18.89 14.80 -2.71
N HIS A 146 -18.91 14.22 -3.91
CA HIS A 146 -19.47 12.90 -4.13
C HIS A 146 -18.38 11.85 -3.91
N PRO A 147 -18.52 10.94 -2.93
CA PRO A 147 -17.53 9.91 -2.68
C PRO A 147 -17.31 8.99 -3.88
N LEU A 148 -16.10 8.46 -3.98
CA LEU A 148 -15.78 7.42 -4.95
C LEU A 148 -16.60 6.14 -4.67
N PRO A 149 -17.03 5.43 -5.72
CA PRO A 149 -17.74 4.16 -5.54
C PRO A 149 -16.81 3.10 -4.92
N PRO A 150 -17.39 2.09 -4.24
CA PRO A 150 -16.61 0.96 -3.74
C PRO A 150 -15.76 0.29 -4.83
N PRO A 151 -14.58 -0.27 -4.48
CA PRO A 151 -13.73 -0.99 -5.42
C PRO A 151 -14.46 -2.12 -6.13
N GLU A 152 -14.17 -2.32 -7.42
CA GLU A 152 -14.76 -3.43 -8.17
C GLU A 152 -14.29 -4.79 -7.65
N PRO A 153 -15.20 -5.76 -7.46
CA PRO A 153 -14.84 -7.11 -7.05
C PRO A 153 -14.03 -7.86 -8.14
N PRO A 154 -13.17 -8.81 -7.76
CA PRO A 154 -12.73 -9.09 -6.40
C PRO A 154 -11.83 -7.95 -5.87
N PHE A 155 -11.95 -7.61 -4.59
CA PHE A 155 -11.08 -6.67 -3.88
C PHE A 155 -10.89 -7.15 -2.42
N PRO A 156 -9.69 -7.05 -1.82
CA PRO A 156 -8.46 -6.54 -2.39
C PRO A 156 -7.93 -7.43 -3.52
N ARG A 157 -7.29 -6.81 -4.51
CA ARG A 157 -6.54 -7.51 -5.55
C ARG A 157 -5.07 -7.46 -5.19
N LEU A 158 -4.39 -8.61 -5.16
CA LEU A 158 -2.93 -8.59 -5.12
C LEU A 158 -2.42 -7.99 -6.42
N ARG A 159 -1.91 -6.75 -6.35
CA ARG A 159 -1.37 -6.05 -7.52
C ARG A 159 0.02 -6.59 -7.87
N PRO A 160 0.43 -6.49 -9.14
CA PRO A 160 1.80 -6.81 -9.53
C PRO A 160 2.80 -5.95 -8.75
N THR A 161 3.80 -6.62 -8.17
CA THR A 161 5.01 -5.98 -7.63
C THR A 161 6.00 -5.82 -8.80
N ARG A 162 6.78 -4.73 -8.82
CA ARG A 162 7.86 -4.59 -9.80
C ARG A 162 8.89 -5.69 -9.52
N PHE A 163 9.05 -6.60 -10.48
CA PHE A 163 10.14 -7.57 -10.46
C PHE A 163 11.29 -7.08 -11.32
N LEU A 164 12.51 -7.44 -10.95
CA LEU A 164 13.66 -7.30 -11.83
C LEU A 164 13.44 -8.15 -13.10
N PRO A 165 14.04 -7.77 -14.25
CA PRO A 165 14.03 -8.62 -15.44
C PRO A 165 14.54 -10.03 -15.10
N PRO A 166 14.02 -11.11 -15.73
CA PRO A 166 14.34 -12.49 -15.36
C PRO A 166 15.84 -12.79 -15.21
N GLN A 167 16.67 -12.25 -16.11
CA GLN A 167 18.13 -12.40 -16.06
C GLN A 167 18.74 -11.69 -14.83
N CYS A 168 18.31 -10.47 -14.54
CA CYS A 168 18.79 -9.71 -13.38
C CYS A 168 18.32 -10.36 -12.08
N LEU A 169 17.10 -10.89 -12.09
CA LEU A 169 16.49 -11.60 -10.98
C LEU A 169 17.26 -12.88 -10.65
N GLU A 170 17.58 -13.68 -11.68
CA GLU A 170 18.41 -14.89 -11.55
C GLU A 170 19.77 -14.57 -10.95
N GLN A 171 20.49 -13.60 -11.52
CA GLN A 171 21.82 -13.22 -11.01
C GLN A 171 21.74 -12.73 -9.56
N TRP A 172 20.77 -11.86 -9.26
CA TRP A 172 20.65 -11.26 -7.94
C TRP A 172 20.33 -12.31 -6.86
N PHE A 173 19.37 -13.20 -7.11
CA PHE A 173 18.97 -14.20 -6.13
C PHE A 173 19.93 -15.38 -6.06
N ALA A 174 20.44 -15.87 -7.19
CA ALA A 174 21.35 -17.01 -7.20
C ALA A 174 22.75 -16.60 -6.72
N ASP A 175 23.31 -15.54 -7.29
CA ASP A 175 24.71 -15.18 -7.13
C ASP A 175 24.91 -14.00 -6.16
N GLY A 176 23.84 -13.27 -5.80
CA GLY A 176 23.95 -12.03 -5.02
C GLY A 176 24.63 -10.90 -5.78
N GLU A 177 24.78 -11.05 -7.10
CA GLU A 177 25.43 -10.13 -8.01
C GLU A 177 24.52 -9.83 -9.19
N THR A 178 24.78 -8.74 -9.90
CA THR A 178 24.07 -8.49 -11.14
C THR A 178 25.00 -7.76 -12.09
N LEU A 179 24.94 -8.13 -13.37
CA LEU A 179 25.59 -7.43 -14.47
C LEU A 179 24.63 -6.44 -15.14
N CYS A 180 23.38 -6.36 -14.69
CA CYS A 180 22.39 -5.45 -15.24
C CYS A 180 22.77 -4.01 -14.92
N GLY A 181 22.78 -3.15 -15.95
CA GLY A 181 22.99 -1.72 -15.81
C GLY A 181 21.67 -0.96 -15.75
N ALA A 182 21.76 0.37 -15.74
CA ALA A 182 20.60 1.26 -15.69
C ALA A 182 19.56 0.98 -16.79
N LYS A 183 20.01 0.57 -17.99
CA LYS A 183 19.11 0.28 -19.11
C LYS A 183 18.24 -0.95 -18.84
N GLU A 184 18.82 -2.01 -18.29
CA GLU A 184 18.09 -3.24 -17.97
C GLU A 184 17.25 -3.07 -16.70
N MET A 185 17.78 -2.40 -15.69
CA MET A 185 17.11 -2.18 -14.41
C MET A 185 15.90 -1.23 -14.54
N GLY A 186 15.96 -0.28 -15.47
CA GLY A 186 14.96 0.75 -15.67
C GLY A 186 15.03 1.86 -14.62
N GLU A 187 14.15 2.86 -14.77
CA GLU A 187 14.11 4.06 -13.92
C GLU A 187 13.96 3.73 -12.42
N GLU A 188 14.52 4.57 -11.55
CA GLU A 188 14.32 4.47 -10.11
C GLU A 188 12.82 4.57 -9.76
N GLU A 189 12.38 3.81 -8.76
CA GLU A 189 10.99 3.92 -8.31
C GLU A 189 10.74 5.26 -7.61
N THR A 190 9.60 5.87 -7.89
CA THR A 190 9.09 6.99 -7.09
C THR A 190 8.19 6.49 -5.97
N LEU A 191 8.19 7.17 -4.83
CA LEU A 191 7.40 6.79 -3.65
C LEU A 191 6.04 7.51 -3.63
N ASP A 192 5.03 6.83 -3.10
CA ASP A 192 3.86 7.51 -2.56
C ASP A 192 4.08 7.82 -1.08
N ALA A 193 3.48 8.90 -0.60
CA ALA A 193 3.44 9.23 0.81
C ALA A 193 1.99 9.42 1.27
N THR A 194 1.64 8.91 2.44
CA THR A 194 0.27 8.99 2.98
C THR A 194 0.28 9.66 4.35
N TRP A 195 -0.67 10.54 4.61
CA TRP A 195 -0.93 11.12 5.92
C TRP A 195 -2.37 10.85 6.35
N LEU A 196 -2.54 10.52 7.62
CA LEU A 196 -3.83 10.58 8.29
C LEU A 196 -3.93 11.94 8.98
N TRP A 197 -5.06 12.62 8.82
CA TRP A 197 -5.25 13.90 9.48
C TRP A 197 -6.70 14.17 9.84
N VAL A 198 -6.88 14.87 10.94
CA VAL A 198 -8.17 15.35 11.43
C VAL A 198 -8.01 16.73 12.04
N ASN A 199 -8.99 17.59 11.81
CA ASN A 199 -9.12 18.84 12.53
C ASN A 199 -9.98 18.61 13.78
N GLY A 200 -9.37 18.37 14.94
CA GLY A 200 -10.12 18.20 16.18
C GLY A 200 -10.73 19.50 16.73
N SER A 201 -10.46 20.67 16.13
CA SER A 201 -11.16 21.92 16.44
C SER A 201 -12.46 22.09 15.65
N ASP A 202 -12.72 21.23 14.66
CA ASP A 202 -13.96 21.24 13.90
C ASP A 202 -15.16 20.92 14.80
N HIS A 203 -16.18 21.78 14.81
CA HIS A 203 -17.36 21.60 15.65
C HIS A 203 -18.14 20.32 15.36
N ARG A 204 -18.34 19.94 14.09
CA ARG A 204 -19.06 18.69 13.74
C ARG A 204 -18.29 17.47 14.21
N TRP A 205 -16.96 17.53 14.10
CA TRP A 205 -16.10 16.47 14.61
C TRP A 205 -16.20 16.36 16.12
N ARG A 206 -16.08 17.47 16.83
CA ARG A 206 -16.13 17.52 18.30
C ARG A 206 -17.46 17.05 18.85
N ASP A 207 -18.56 17.50 18.26
CA ASP A 207 -19.91 17.11 18.66
C ASP A 207 -20.12 15.61 18.45
N SER A 208 -19.72 15.09 17.27
CA SER A 208 -19.79 13.66 16.98
C SER A 208 -18.90 12.84 17.91
N MET A 209 -17.68 13.29 18.16
CA MET A 209 -16.75 12.65 19.07
C MET A 209 -17.30 12.62 20.50
N ALA A 210 -17.87 13.72 21.00
CA ALA A 210 -18.48 13.77 22.33
C ALA A 210 -19.67 12.81 22.46
N GLU A 211 -20.56 12.79 21.47
CA GLU A 211 -21.70 11.87 21.41
C GLU A 211 -21.24 10.40 21.46
N TRP A 212 -20.28 10.03 20.61
CA TRP A 212 -19.79 8.65 20.56
C TRP A 212 -18.97 8.26 21.79
N ARG A 213 -18.25 9.20 22.42
CA ARG A 213 -17.56 8.94 23.69
C ARG A 213 -18.52 8.58 24.80
N GLU A 214 -19.62 9.33 24.91
CA GLU A 214 -20.68 9.05 25.87
C GLU A 214 -21.33 7.69 25.57
N LYS A 215 -21.69 7.45 24.31
CA LYS A 215 -22.35 6.22 23.86
C LYS A 215 -21.50 4.96 24.05
N GLU A 216 -20.20 5.03 23.75
CA GLU A 216 -19.27 3.91 23.90
C GLU A 216 -18.67 3.83 25.32
N ASN A 217 -18.98 4.80 26.19
CA ASN A 217 -18.49 4.89 27.57
C ASN A 217 -16.95 4.83 27.66
N VAL A 218 -16.28 5.66 26.85
CA VAL A 218 -14.81 5.73 26.79
C VAL A 218 -14.30 7.08 27.30
N ASN A 219 -13.18 7.04 28.03
CA ASN A 219 -12.45 8.24 28.43
C ASN A 219 -11.23 8.43 27.54
N SER A 220 -11.46 8.87 26.31
CA SER A 220 -10.39 9.38 25.46
C SER A 220 -10.26 10.87 25.75
N PRO A 221 -9.11 11.39 26.19
CA PRO A 221 -9.05 12.80 26.52
C PRO A 221 -9.11 13.64 25.22
N GLU A 222 -9.92 14.73 25.17
CA GLU A 222 -10.10 15.63 23.99
C GLU A 222 -8.81 16.08 23.37
N ARG A 223 -7.86 16.12 24.28
CA ARG A 223 -6.63 16.74 24.11
C ARG A 223 -5.83 15.93 22.98
N HIS A 224 -6.04 14.62 22.74
CA HIS A 224 -5.33 13.82 21.71
C HIS A 224 -5.58 14.23 20.25
N PHE A 225 -6.39 15.26 20.03
CA PHE A 225 -6.93 15.63 18.73
C PHE A 225 -6.68 17.12 18.42
N ARG A 226 -5.85 17.82 19.21
CA ARG A 226 -5.35 19.16 18.85
C ARG A 226 -4.57 19.08 17.54
N GLU A 227 -4.46 20.23 16.88
CA GLU A 227 -3.73 20.40 15.64
C GLU A 227 -3.04 21.77 15.70
N GLN A 228 -1.77 21.82 15.30
CA GLN A 228 -0.87 22.98 15.35
C GLN A 228 -0.10 23.18 14.03
N ASN A 229 -0.73 22.92 12.88
CA ASN A 229 -0.11 22.95 11.56
C ASN A 229 1.06 21.97 11.39
N GLU A 230 1.11 20.87 12.14
CA GLU A 230 2.13 19.83 11.96
C GLU A 230 2.03 19.21 10.56
N LEU A 231 0.81 18.96 10.07
CA LEU A 231 0.58 18.34 8.76
C LEU A 231 1.29 19.08 7.62
N VAL A 232 1.12 20.40 7.52
CA VAL A 232 1.71 21.16 6.39
C VAL A 232 3.23 21.11 6.43
N HIS A 233 3.83 21.22 7.62
CA HIS A 233 5.27 21.18 7.78
C HIS A 233 5.84 19.76 7.67
N SER A 234 5.09 18.74 8.07
CA SER A 234 5.41 17.33 7.82
C SER A 234 5.47 17.07 6.32
N MET A 235 4.47 17.52 5.56
CA MET A 235 4.44 17.39 4.11
C MET A 235 5.58 18.17 3.43
N ARG A 236 5.86 19.42 3.85
CA ARG A 236 7.02 20.19 3.38
C ARG A 236 8.33 19.46 3.68
N SER A 237 8.46 18.88 4.87
CA SER A 237 9.67 18.13 5.26
C SER A 237 9.95 16.94 4.33
N VAL A 238 8.90 16.25 3.89
CA VAL A 238 9.02 15.14 2.94
C VAL A 238 9.37 15.64 1.54
N LEU A 239 8.77 16.74 1.08
CA LEU A 239 9.13 17.37 -0.20
C LEU A 239 10.60 17.82 -0.22
N ASP A 240 11.08 18.44 0.85
CA ASP A 240 12.45 18.92 0.99
C ASP A 240 13.46 17.77 1.09
N ALA A 241 13.09 16.66 1.73
CA ALA A 241 13.95 15.49 1.88
C ALA A 241 14.03 14.61 0.63
N LEU A 242 13.00 14.58 -0.22
CA LEU A 242 12.88 13.68 -1.38
C LEU A 242 12.51 14.45 -2.69
N PRO A 243 13.26 15.52 -3.06
CA PRO A 243 12.89 16.37 -4.19
C PRO A 243 12.90 15.61 -5.51
N GLY A 244 11.75 15.52 -6.18
CA GLY A 244 11.60 14.84 -7.47
C GLY A 244 11.53 13.30 -7.41
N HIS A 245 11.54 12.70 -6.21
CA HIS A 245 11.42 11.25 -6.00
C HIS A 245 10.02 10.80 -5.54
N LEU A 246 9.06 11.73 -5.50
CA LEU A 246 7.73 11.52 -4.95
C LEU A 246 6.69 11.56 -6.08
N ARG A 247 5.87 10.50 -6.16
CA ARG A 247 4.84 10.37 -7.20
C ARG A 247 3.53 11.02 -6.78
N THR A 248 3.03 10.65 -5.61
CA THR A 248 1.72 11.08 -5.14
C THR A 248 1.68 11.17 -3.62
N PHE A 249 1.19 12.31 -3.12
CA PHE A 249 0.84 12.49 -1.72
C PHE A 249 -0.64 12.17 -1.56
N HIS A 250 -1.00 11.42 -0.54
CA HIS A 250 -2.39 11.07 -0.22
C HIS A 250 -2.74 11.56 1.17
N LEU A 251 -3.78 12.38 1.26
CA LEU A 251 -4.39 12.76 2.53
C LEU A 251 -5.63 11.90 2.80
N ILE A 252 -5.65 11.20 3.92
CA ILE A 252 -6.84 10.50 4.43
C ILE A 252 -7.48 11.39 5.48
N LEU A 253 -8.72 11.80 5.23
CA LEU A 253 -9.39 12.87 5.95
C LEU A 253 -10.73 12.41 6.51
N ALA A 254 -11.12 12.97 7.66
CA ALA A 254 -12.44 12.75 8.22
C ALA A 254 -13.54 13.41 7.38
N ASP A 255 -14.74 12.82 7.39
CA ASP A 255 -15.88 13.30 6.63
C ASP A 255 -17.24 13.01 7.27
N TYR A 256 -18.23 13.80 6.87
CA TYR A 256 -19.60 13.77 7.38
C TYR A 256 -20.60 13.50 6.27
N PRO A 257 -21.78 12.93 6.57
CA PRO A 257 -22.92 13.00 5.67
C PRO A 257 -23.26 14.45 5.32
N PHE A 258 -23.70 14.70 4.08
CA PHE A 258 -24.20 16.01 3.67
C PHE A 258 -25.50 16.35 4.39
N ASN A 259 -25.55 17.50 5.07
CA ASN A 259 -26.72 17.98 5.79
C ASN A 259 -27.46 19.05 4.98
N TYR A 260 -28.63 18.71 4.44
CA TYR A 260 -29.45 19.63 3.65
C TYR A 260 -30.53 20.31 4.52
N PRO A 261 -30.75 21.64 4.38
CA PRO A 261 -30.14 22.56 3.41
C PRO A 261 -28.85 23.25 3.87
N GLU A 262 -28.37 22.99 5.09
CA GLU A 262 -27.29 23.74 5.74
C GLU A 262 -25.97 23.71 4.96
N ASP A 263 -25.68 22.62 4.25
CA ASP A 263 -24.44 22.42 3.48
C ASP A 263 -24.55 22.85 2.02
N LEU A 264 -25.71 23.37 1.59
CA LEU A 264 -25.94 23.72 0.19
C LEU A 264 -24.98 24.82 -0.30
N ASP A 265 -24.58 25.74 0.59
CA ASP A 265 -23.64 26.82 0.27
C ASP A 265 -22.19 26.36 0.11
N LEU A 266 -21.85 25.13 0.54
CA LEU A 266 -20.54 24.51 0.33
C LEU A 266 -20.37 23.89 -1.06
N VAL A 267 -21.47 23.73 -1.81
CA VAL A 267 -21.44 23.20 -3.19
C VAL A 267 -21.08 24.32 -4.16
N PRO A 268 -20.05 24.18 -5.01
CA PRO A 268 -19.71 25.21 -5.98
C PRO A 268 -20.89 25.52 -6.93
N PRO A 269 -21.35 26.78 -7.06
CA PRO A 269 -22.46 27.11 -7.94
C PRO A 269 -22.21 26.74 -9.41
N SER A 270 -20.93 26.71 -9.83
CA SER A 270 -20.51 26.38 -11.19
C SER A 270 -20.80 24.95 -11.63
N ILE A 271 -20.93 24.00 -10.68
CA ILE A 271 -21.17 22.59 -11.01
C ILE A 271 -22.65 22.19 -10.95
N ILE A 272 -23.52 23.04 -10.37
CA ILE A 272 -24.95 22.75 -10.19
C ILE A 272 -25.65 22.34 -11.50
N PRO A 273 -25.42 22.99 -12.66
CA PRO A 273 -26.04 22.56 -13.91
C PRO A 273 -25.72 21.11 -14.29
N ASP A 274 -24.46 20.68 -14.09
CA ASP A 274 -24.04 19.31 -14.39
C ASP A 274 -24.63 18.31 -13.39
N LEU A 275 -24.76 18.71 -12.12
CA LEU A 275 -25.37 17.89 -11.08
C LEU A 275 -26.88 17.70 -11.29
N GLU A 276 -27.61 18.72 -11.76
CA GLU A 276 -29.03 18.59 -12.13
C GLU A 276 -29.22 17.56 -13.25
N VAL A 277 -28.32 17.58 -14.25
CA VAL A 277 -28.32 16.59 -15.33
C VAL A 277 -28.00 15.18 -14.81
N ALA A 278 -27.10 15.05 -13.83
CA ALA A 278 -26.78 13.77 -13.22
C ALA A 278 -27.95 13.22 -12.37
N ALA A 279 -28.56 14.07 -11.54
CA ALA A 279 -29.67 13.71 -10.66
C ALA A 279 -30.93 13.31 -11.44
N SER A 280 -31.24 14.01 -12.53
CA SER A 280 -32.39 13.71 -13.38
C SER A 280 -32.30 12.36 -14.13
N LYS A 281 -31.09 11.83 -14.34
CA LYS A 281 -30.86 10.52 -14.99
C LYS A 281 -31.04 9.32 -14.04
N GLY A 282 -31.34 9.57 -12.77
CA GLY A 282 -31.79 8.54 -11.83
C GLY A 282 -30.82 7.38 -11.62
N GLY A 283 -29.55 7.65 -11.28
CA GLY A 283 -28.57 6.67 -10.75
C GLY A 283 -28.21 5.45 -11.63
N GLN A 284 -28.98 5.15 -12.67
CA GLN A 284 -28.82 3.99 -13.55
C GLN A 284 -27.90 4.36 -14.71
N GLY A 285 -26.61 4.43 -14.42
CA GLY A 285 -25.59 4.56 -15.45
C GLY A 285 -24.26 4.94 -14.85
N ARG A 286 -23.43 3.94 -14.54
CA ARG A 286 -21.98 4.11 -14.39
C ARG A 286 -21.41 4.65 -15.71
N ARG A 287 -21.47 5.96 -15.96
CA ARG A 287 -20.69 6.57 -17.05
C ARG A 287 -19.30 6.86 -16.54
N HIS A 288 -18.30 6.55 -17.37
CA HIS A 288 -16.92 6.97 -17.14
C HIS A 288 -16.85 8.50 -17.14
N PRO A 289 -16.24 9.15 -16.14
CA PRO A 289 -16.14 10.61 -16.04
C PRO A 289 -15.48 11.30 -17.24
N ARG A 290 -14.69 10.56 -18.04
CA ARG A 290 -14.10 11.07 -19.29
C ARG A 290 -15.13 11.48 -20.36
N GLU A 291 -16.40 11.12 -20.22
CA GLU A 291 -17.49 11.52 -21.11
C GLU A 291 -18.29 12.75 -20.62
N LEU A 292 -17.92 13.35 -19.49
CA LEU A 292 -18.43 14.68 -19.14
C LEU A 292 -17.81 15.70 -20.10
N ALA A 293 -18.54 16.01 -21.16
CA ALA A 293 -18.16 17.06 -22.10
C ALA A 293 -17.89 18.36 -21.32
N ARG A 294 -16.73 18.97 -21.54
CA ARG A 294 -16.43 20.34 -21.07
C ARG A 294 -17.56 21.25 -21.55
N ALA A 295 -18.53 21.54 -20.69
CA ALA A 295 -19.45 22.63 -20.94
C ALA A 295 -18.62 23.93 -20.93
N PRO A 296 -18.81 24.83 -21.89
CA PRO A 296 -18.07 26.08 -21.91
C PRO A 296 -18.39 26.87 -20.65
N ALA A 297 -17.36 27.45 -20.04
CA ALA A 297 -17.46 28.33 -18.87
C ALA A 297 -18.43 29.49 -19.16
N SER A 298 -19.71 29.28 -18.91
CA SER A 298 -20.70 30.34 -18.80
C SER A 298 -20.41 31.03 -17.49
N VAL A 299 -19.56 32.05 -17.55
CA VAL A 299 -19.31 32.99 -16.45
C VAL A 299 -20.57 33.85 -16.29
N SER A 300 -21.64 33.25 -15.79
CA SER A 300 -22.78 33.96 -15.20
C SER A 300 -22.39 34.23 -13.75
N ASN A 301 -22.55 35.49 -13.31
CA ASN A 301 -22.11 36.03 -12.03
C ASN A 301 -22.09 35.02 -10.85
N LEU A 302 -20.89 34.57 -10.48
CA LEU A 302 -20.55 33.59 -9.44
C LEU A 302 -20.89 33.99 -7.98
N THR A 303 -21.73 34.99 -7.77
CA THR A 303 -22.01 35.57 -6.44
C THR A 303 -23.40 35.23 -5.88
N GLU A 304 -24.24 34.53 -6.63
CA GLU A 304 -25.55 34.12 -6.11
C GLU A 304 -25.37 32.95 -5.13
N ARG A 305 -25.72 33.17 -3.86
CA ARG A 305 -25.79 32.09 -2.87
C ARG A 305 -26.84 31.09 -3.31
N LEU A 306 -26.49 29.81 -3.33
CA LEU A 306 -27.45 28.74 -3.58
C LEU A 306 -28.51 28.76 -2.48
N THR A 307 -29.78 28.76 -2.88
CA THR A 307 -30.91 28.63 -1.95
C THR A 307 -31.64 27.32 -2.21
N PRO A 308 -32.39 26.77 -1.23
CA PRO A 308 -33.21 25.58 -1.42
C PRO A 308 -34.13 25.62 -2.66
N GLU A 309 -34.58 26.82 -3.04
CA GLU A 309 -35.45 27.04 -4.20
C GLU A 309 -34.69 27.06 -5.54
N SER A 310 -33.36 27.21 -5.50
CA SER A 310 -32.51 27.30 -6.69
C SER A 310 -32.19 25.95 -7.33
N ILE A 311 -32.48 24.83 -6.65
CA ILE A 311 -32.19 23.47 -7.11
C ILE A 311 -33.45 22.61 -7.15
N SER A 312 -33.43 21.57 -7.97
CA SER A 312 -34.55 20.63 -8.09
C SER A 312 -34.69 19.74 -6.83
N PRO A 313 -35.90 19.28 -6.48
CA PRO A 313 -36.09 18.30 -5.43
C PRO A 313 -35.34 16.98 -5.66
N SER A 314 -35.04 16.66 -6.93
CA SER A 314 -34.26 15.47 -7.28
C SER A 314 -32.78 15.63 -6.93
N LEU A 315 -32.20 16.81 -7.21
CA LEU A 315 -30.84 17.13 -6.83
C LEU A 315 -30.72 17.23 -5.30
N ALA A 316 -31.65 17.89 -4.62
CA ALA A 316 -31.65 17.99 -3.16
C ALA A 316 -31.61 16.60 -2.49
N ARG A 317 -32.43 15.64 -2.97
CA ARG A 317 -32.42 14.26 -2.49
C ARG A 317 -31.10 13.55 -2.78
N HIS A 318 -30.53 13.76 -3.97
CA HIS A 318 -29.26 13.16 -4.35
C HIS A 318 -28.10 13.68 -3.48
N LEU A 319 -28.02 15.00 -3.23
CA LEU A 319 -27.04 15.58 -2.31
C LEU A 319 -27.17 14.98 -0.92
N GLN A 320 -28.39 14.95 -0.36
CA GLN A 320 -28.63 14.43 0.99
C GLN A 320 -28.29 12.94 1.16
N SER A 321 -28.42 12.12 0.11
CA SER A 321 -28.23 10.66 0.20
C SER A 321 -26.82 10.20 -0.19
N GLU A 322 -26.20 10.84 -1.18
CA GLU A 322 -24.96 10.37 -1.79
C GLU A 322 -23.75 11.27 -1.49
N TRP A 323 -23.97 12.56 -1.18
CA TRP A 323 -22.86 13.49 -0.96
C TRP A 323 -22.41 13.53 0.49
N ARG A 324 -21.18 14.00 0.67
CA ARG A 324 -20.51 14.11 1.97
C ARG A 324 -19.74 15.41 2.07
N ILE A 325 -19.42 15.81 3.30
CA ILE A 325 -18.58 16.96 3.62
C ILE A 325 -17.25 16.46 4.17
N LEU A 326 -16.16 16.74 3.45
CA LEU A 326 -14.80 16.44 3.86
C LEU A 326 -14.25 17.57 4.74
N GLN A 327 -13.56 17.23 5.83
CA GLN A 327 -12.69 18.20 6.49
C GLN A 327 -11.49 18.54 5.62
N THR A 328 -11.15 19.82 5.52
CA THR A 328 -10.00 20.25 4.72
C THR A 328 -9.04 21.12 5.53
N PRO A 329 -7.71 20.91 5.40
CA PRO A 329 -6.74 21.84 5.93
C PRO A 329 -6.91 23.21 5.27
N THR A 330 -7.02 24.27 6.06
CA THR A 330 -7.38 25.59 5.53
C THR A 330 -6.32 26.20 4.61
N TRP A 331 -5.06 25.81 4.78
CA TRP A 331 -3.95 26.19 3.90
C TRP A 331 -4.00 25.51 2.54
N LEU A 332 -4.80 24.46 2.32
CA LEU A 332 -4.81 23.69 1.08
C LEU A 332 -5.71 24.33 0.01
N ASP A 333 -5.15 24.56 -1.18
CA ASP A 333 -5.85 24.93 -2.42
C ASP A 333 -6.04 23.68 -3.29
N PHE A 334 -7.28 23.20 -3.39
CA PHE A 334 -7.60 21.98 -4.12
C PHE A 334 -7.44 22.12 -5.64
N SER A 335 -7.36 23.36 -6.16
CA SER A 335 -7.21 23.62 -7.60
C SER A 335 -5.79 23.43 -8.13
N ARG A 336 -4.80 23.32 -7.22
CA ARG A 336 -3.37 23.22 -7.55
C ARG A 336 -2.78 21.83 -7.32
N ARG A 337 -3.59 20.80 -7.19
CA ARG A 337 -3.14 19.47 -6.74
C ARG A 337 -2.51 18.59 -7.83
N ASP A 338 -2.91 18.79 -9.09
CA ASP A 338 -2.56 17.89 -10.19
C ASP A 338 -1.64 18.59 -11.21
N PRO A 339 -0.35 18.20 -11.32
CA PRO A 339 0.58 18.76 -12.30
C PRO A 339 0.17 18.58 -13.76
N SER A 340 -0.76 17.66 -14.05
CA SER A 340 -1.33 17.48 -15.38
C SER A 340 -2.46 18.47 -15.71
N ASP A 341 -2.90 19.27 -14.74
CA ASP A 341 -3.85 20.35 -14.97
C ASP A 341 -3.14 21.62 -15.47
N PRO A 342 -3.63 22.29 -16.53
CA PRO A 342 -3.10 23.57 -16.98
C PRO A 342 -3.14 24.71 -15.94
N SER A 343 -3.95 24.60 -14.88
CA SER A 343 -3.94 25.55 -13.75
C SER A 343 -2.69 25.41 -12.87
N HIS A 344 -2.04 24.24 -12.89
CA HIS A 344 -0.92 23.95 -12.03
C HIS A 344 0.32 24.76 -12.47
N PRO A 345 1.05 25.42 -11.54
CA PRO A 345 2.21 26.24 -11.88
C PRO A 345 3.32 25.49 -12.62
N PHE A 346 3.53 24.21 -12.29
CA PHE A 346 4.53 23.34 -12.91
C PHE A 346 4.04 22.56 -14.13
N HIS A 347 2.82 22.81 -14.60
CA HIS A 347 2.33 22.19 -15.84
C HIS A 347 3.17 22.67 -17.04
N PRO A 348 3.54 21.80 -18.01
CA PRO A 348 4.43 22.16 -19.12
C PRO A 348 3.97 23.40 -19.92
N TYR A 349 2.65 23.55 -20.11
CA TYR A 349 2.07 24.73 -20.76
C TYR A 349 2.23 26.02 -19.94
N SER A 350 2.16 25.94 -18.60
CA SER A 350 2.31 27.09 -17.70
C SER A 350 3.75 27.58 -17.67
N VAL A 351 4.72 26.65 -17.65
CA VAL A 351 6.15 26.94 -17.69
C VAL A 351 6.55 27.59 -19.02
N SER A 352 6.03 27.08 -20.15
CA SER A 352 6.32 27.65 -21.48
C SER A 352 5.88 29.12 -21.64
N LYS A 353 4.89 29.59 -20.87
CA LYS A 353 4.44 30.99 -20.87
C LYS A 353 5.30 31.91 -20.01
N ALA A 354 6.00 31.38 -19.01
CA ALA A 354 6.72 32.17 -18.00
C ALA A 354 8.12 32.64 -18.45
N GLY A 355 8.49 32.46 -19.73
CA GLY A 355 9.84 32.70 -20.23
C GLY A 355 10.76 31.48 -20.02
N GLU A 356 11.83 31.39 -20.80
CA GLU A 356 12.75 30.24 -20.97
C GLU A 356 13.53 29.79 -19.70
N MET A 357 12.94 29.82 -18.51
CA MET A 357 13.56 29.19 -17.34
C MET A 357 13.46 27.66 -17.47
N ARG A 358 14.62 27.00 -17.54
CA ARG A 358 14.70 25.55 -17.32
C ARG A 358 14.10 25.26 -15.94
N GLN A 359 13.13 24.37 -15.92
CA GLN A 359 12.47 23.93 -14.70
C GLN A 359 13.45 23.07 -13.88
N HIS A 360 13.52 23.30 -12.57
CA HIS A 360 14.31 22.46 -11.67
C HIS A 360 13.76 21.02 -11.72
N TYR A 361 14.60 20.00 -11.59
CA TYR A 361 14.18 18.59 -11.68
C TYR A 361 13.01 18.26 -10.74
N ALA A 362 13.09 18.70 -9.48
CA ALA A 362 12.03 18.55 -8.48
C ALA A 362 10.71 19.23 -8.86
N GLU A 363 10.76 20.32 -9.62
CA GLU A 363 9.56 21.01 -10.11
C GLU A 363 8.97 20.29 -11.32
N ALA A 364 9.81 19.73 -12.19
CA ALA A 364 9.37 18.96 -13.35
C ALA A 364 8.69 17.64 -12.93
N SER A 365 9.17 17.05 -11.83
CA SER A 365 8.66 15.82 -11.23
C SER A 365 7.90 16.10 -9.92
N TYR A 366 7.18 17.22 -9.84
CA TYR A 366 6.44 17.59 -8.62
C TYR A 366 5.30 16.58 -8.33
N PRO A 367 5.11 16.13 -7.07
CA PRO A 367 4.12 15.11 -6.77
C PRO A 367 2.68 15.60 -7.01
N THR A 368 1.81 14.67 -7.39
CA THR A 368 0.36 14.92 -7.37
C THR A 368 -0.16 14.85 -5.93
N LEU A 369 -1.05 15.76 -5.52
CA LEU A 369 -1.77 15.65 -4.25
C LEU A 369 -3.16 15.04 -4.44
N ARG A 370 -3.41 13.92 -3.78
CA ARG A 370 -4.71 13.26 -3.72
C ARG A 370 -5.24 13.27 -2.31
N TYR A 371 -6.55 13.08 -2.21
CA TYR A 371 -7.22 12.94 -0.95
C TYR A 371 -8.24 11.80 -1.05
N ALA A 372 -8.52 11.19 0.09
CA ALA A 372 -9.63 10.28 0.26
C ALA A 372 -10.28 10.53 1.62
N SER A 373 -11.58 10.32 1.71
CA SER A 373 -12.28 10.38 2.98
C SER A 373 -12.27 9.04 3.71
N HIS A 374 -12.61 9.03 5.01
CA HIS A 374 -12.84 7.78 5.74
C HIS A 374 -13.89 6.90 5.04
N TRP A 375 -14.96 7.50 4.51
CA TRP A 375 -15.97 6.77 3.73
C TRP A 375 -15.43 6.05 2.48
N GLU A 376 -14.42 6.63 1.82
CA GLU A 376 -13.80 6.11 0.59
C GLU A 376 -12.72 5.05 0.83
N VAL A 377 -12.22 4.89 2.08
CA VAL A 377 -11.18 3.90 2.41
C VAL A 377 -11.69 2.76 3.28
N PHE A 378 -12.74 2.97 4.06
CA PHE A 378 -13.36 1.92 4.86
C PHE A 378 -14.20 0.99 3.98
N HIS A 379 -13.56 -0.05 3.43
CA HIS A 379 -14.24 -1.15 2.75
C HIS A 379 -13.88 -2.51 3.38
N ILE A 380 -14.73 -3.51 3.15
CA ILE A 380 -14.49 -4.91 3.49
C ILE A 380 -14.02 -5.68 2.25
N PRO A 381 -13.31 -6.82 2.40
CA PRO A 381 -13.02 -7.68 1.27
C PRO A 381 -14.32 -8.13 0.59
N SER A 382 -14.32 -8.07 -0.74
CA SER A 382 -15.44 -8.45 -1.60
C SER A 382 -15.38 -9.91 -2.04
N VAL A 383 -14.39 -10.67 -1.58
CA VAL A 383 -14.32 -12.10 -1.77
C VAL A 383 -14.39 -12.72 -0.39
N ASP A 384 -15.33 -13.65 -0.21
CA ASP A 384 -15.24 -14.59 0.89
C ASP A 384 -14.10 -15.57 0.59
N ARG A 385 -13.62 -16.26 1.64
CA ARG A 385 -12.49 -17.18 1.59
C ARG A 385 -12.58 -18.21 0.45
N ASP A 386 -13.80 -18.58 0.07
CA ASP A 386 -14.09 -19.63 -0.91
C ASP A 386 -14.41 -19.09 -2.32
N GLY A 387 -14.29 -17.77 -2.57
CA GLY A 387 -14.43 -17.18 -3.91
C GLY A 387 -15.83 -17.22 -4.53
N ARG A 388 -16.87 -17.61 -3.79
CA ARG A 388 -18.26 -17.64 -4.29
C ARG A 388 -18.78 -16.22 -4.59
N GLU A 389 -19.46 -16.07 -5.71
CA GLU A 389 -20.16 -14.83 -6.07
C GLU A 389 -21.35 -14.62 -5.09
N GLU A 390 -21.24 -13.62 -4.22
CA GLU A 390 -22.36 -13.12 -3.41
C GLU A 390 -23.51 -12.64 -4.32
N LEU A 391 -24.76 -12.82 -3.88
CA LEU A 391 -25.94 -12.33 -4.59
C LEU A 391 -25.87 -10.80 -4.77
N MET A 392 -26.36 -10.31 -5.92
CA MET A 392 -26.48 -8.87 -6.19
C MET A 392 -27.26 -8.18 -5.05
N GLY A 393 -26.65 -7.16 -4.45
CA GLY A 393 -27.22 -6.37 -3.34
C GLY A 393 -26.84 -6.82 -1.92
N GLU A 394 -26.54 -8.11 -1.69
CA GLU A 394 -26.14 -8.60 -0.36
C GLU A 394 -24.80 -7.98 0.09
N ARG A 395 -23.86 -7.89 -0.85
CA ARG A 395 -22.56 -7.24 -0.67
C ARG A 395 -22.68 -5.78 -0.23
N GLU A 396 -23.47 -5.01 -0.99
CA GLU A 396 -23.68 -3.59 -0.77
C GLU A 396 -24.34 -3.35 0.59
N TRP A 397 -25.29 -4.22 0.95
CA TRP A 397 -25.90 -4.22 2.27
C TRP A 397 -24.89 -4.52 3.39
N ARG A 398 -24.07 -5.58 3.25
CA ARG A 398 -23.05 -5.97 4.25
C ARG A 398 -22.01 -4.87 4.45
N GLU A 399 -21.54 -4.25 3.37
CA GLU A 399 -20.61 -3.13 3.43
C GLU A 399 -21.24 -1.93 4.17
N ASN A 400 -22.48 -1.57 3.83
CA ASN A 400 -23.19 -0.46 4.46
C ASN A 400 -23.46 -0.71 5.95
N GLU A 401 -23.88 -1.93 6.33
CA GLU A 401 -24.09 -2.30 7.74
C GLU A 401 -22.78 -2.29 8.53
N TRP A 402 -21.69 -2.75 7.94
CA TRP A 402 -20.37 -2.68 8.58
C TRP A 402 -19.89 -1.23 8.71
N LYS A 403 -20.05 -0.39 7.67
CA LYS A 403 -19.71 1.04 7.71
C LYS A 403 -20.47 1.79 8.81
N LYS A 404 -21.76 1.48 9.05
CA LYS A 404 -22.53 2.07 10.17
C LYS A 404 -21.91 1.77 11.53
N LYS A 405 -21.28 0.60 11.69
CA LYS A 405 -20.55 0.23 12.91
C LYS A 405 -19.19 0.90 12.97
N ALA A 406 -18.45 0.90 11.85
CA ALA A 406 -17.08 1.39 11.79
C ALA A 406 -16.96 2.93 11.79
N LEU A 407 -17.90 3.64 11.16
CA LEU A 407 -17.84 5.10 10.96
C LEU A 407 -18.87 5.85 11.83
N PRO A 408 -18.56 7.08 12.29
CA PRO A 408 -17.24 7.70 12.23
C PRO A 408 -16.24 6.91 13.09
N SER A 409 -14.95 7.02 12.74
CA SER A 409 -13.84 6.44 13.50
C SER A 409 -12.90 7.56 13.93
N PHE A 410 -12.51 7.52 15.20
CA PHE A 410 -11.54 8.40 15.86
C PHE A 410 -10.28 7.63 16.25
N ASN A 411 -10.15 6.40 15.75
CA ASN A 411 -9.10 5.46 16.09
C ASN A 411 -8.11 5.38 14.93
N SER A 412 -6.90 5.92 15.11
CA SER A 412 -5.89 5.88 14.05
C SER A 412 -5.55 4.45 13.64
N MET A 413 -5.50 3.47 14.55
CA MET A 413 -5.17 2.08 14.20
C MET A 413 -6.23 1.49 13.26
N ALA A 414 -7.51 1.81 13.49
CA ALA A 414 -8.59 1.42 12.59
C ALA A 414 -8.44 2.08 11.21
N ILE A 415 -8.06 3.36 11.15
CA ILE A 415 -7.88 4.10 9.89
C ILE A 415 -6.62 3.61 9.14
N GLU A 416 -5.51 3.40 9.85
CA GLU A 416 -4.23 2.86 9.33
C GLU A 416 -4.44 1.48 8.70
N SER A 417 -5.32 0.65 9.29
CA SER A 417 -5.70 -0.65 8.73
C SER A 417 -6.40 -0.57 7.36
N ARG A 418 -6.71 0.64 6.89
CA ARG A 418 -7.39 0.91 5.63
C ARG A 418 -6.52 1.66 4.61
N ILE A 419 -5.27 1.97 4.92
CA ILE A 419 -4.37 2.69 3.99
C ILE A 419 -4.21 1.94 2.65
N GLY A 420 -4.02 0.62 2.67
CA GLY A 420 -3.87 -0.18 1.43
C GLY A 420 -5.08 -0.12 0.48
N TRP A 421 -6.22 0.35 0.97
CA TRP A 421 -7.48 0.45 0.24
C TRP A 421 -7.59 1.74 -0.59
N LEU A 422 -6.65 2.69 -0.41
CA LEU A 422 -6.62 3.94 -1.15
C LEU A 422 -6.66 3.74 -2.69
N PRO A 423 -7.57 4.43 -3.40
CA PRO A 423 -7.60 4.45 -4.85
C PRO A 423 -6.32 5.07 -5.45
N GLY A 424 -5.69 4.38 -6.41
CA GLY A 424 -4.51 4.89 -7.10
C GLY A 424 -3.22 4.95 -6.26
N LEU A 425 -3.20 4.34 -5.06
CA LEU A 425 -2.00 4.13 -4.25
C LEU A 425 -0.98 3.23 -4.97
N ALA A 426 0.30 3.61 -4.94
CA ALA A 426 1.43 2.82 -5.43
C ALA A 426 1.63 1.52 -4.63
N ASP A 427 2.60 0.69 -5.01
CA ASP A 427 2.96 -0.50 -4.21
C ASP A 427 3.78 -0.09 -3.00
N ALA A 428 4.93 0.58 -3.18
CA ALA A 428 5.77 1.08 -2.08
C ALA A 428 5.31 2.47 -1.60
N ILE A 429 5.07 2.59 -0.29
CA ILE A 429 4.49 3.78 0.34
C ILE A 429 5.26 4.12 1.61
N ILE A 430 5.54 5.42 1.81
CA ILE A 430 5.89 5.96 3.12
C ILE A 430 4.58 6.34 3.83
N ALA A 431 4.24 5.63 4.89
CA ALA A 431 3.10 5.97 5.75
C ALA A 431 3.56 6.87 6.90
N LEU A 432 2.97 8.06 6.97
CA LEU A 432 3.26 9.09 7.96
C LEU A 432 2.02 9.45 8.76
N ASN A 433 2.26 9.85 9.99
CA ASN A 433 1.36 10.71 10.76
C ASN A 433 1.82 12.16 10.55
N ASP A 434 1.00 13.11 10.96
CA ASP A 434 1.33 14.55 10.95
C ASP A 434 2.50 14.92 11.87
N ASP A 435 2.78 14.11 12.90
CA ASP A 435 3.90 14.29 13.83
C ASP A 435 5.26 13.79 13.32
N PHE A 436 5.36 13.26 12.09
CA PHE A 436 6.64 12.80 11.51
C PHE A 436 7.26 13.83 10.58
N PHE A 437 8.57 14.03 10.74
CA PHE A 437 9.35 14.98 9.95
C PHE A 437 10.66 14.38 9.47
N LEU A 438 11.02 14.67 8.22
CA LEU A 438 12.35 14.38 7.66
C LEU A 438 13.23 15.64 7.73
N LEU A 439 14.40 15.51 8.35
CA LEU A 439 15.28 16.63 8.68
C LEU A 439 16.51 16.73 7.78
N ARG A 440 16.68 15.80 6.84
CA ARG A 440 17.84 15.67 5.95
C ARG A 440 17.41 15.13 4.58
N PRO A 441 18.21 15.35 3.52
CA PRO A 441 18.01 14.67 2.25
C PRO A 441 18.02 13.15 2.43
N HIS A 442 17.04 12.48 1.84
CA HIS A 442 16.93 11.03 1.72
C HIS A 442 16.98 10.65 0.23
N ALA A 443 17.23 9.38 -0.03
CA ALA A 443 17.00 8.72 -1.31
C ALA A 443 15.79 7.79 -1.19
N VAL A 444 15.26 7.34 -2.33
CA VAL A 444 14.21 6.30 -2.34
C VAL A 444 14.68 5.06 -1.60
N SER A 445 15.95 4.69 -1.81
CA SER A 445 16.62 3.56 -1.18
C SER A 445 16.73 3.65 0.35
N ASP A 446 16.56 4.83 0.98
CA ASP A 446 16.43 4.93 2.45
C ASP A 446 15.12 4.32 2.98
N PHE A 447 14.16 4.05 2.09
CA PHE A 447 12.85 3.49 2.41
C PHE A 447 12.58 2.17 1.67
N HIS A 448 12.90 2.10 0.38
CA HIS A 448 12.60 0.93 -0.44
C HIS A 448 13.54 0.79 -1.63
N SER A 449 13.83 -0.45 -2.05
CA SER A 449 14.39 -0.71 -3.37
C SER A 449 13.93 -2.07 -3.91
N PRO A 450 13.84 -2.26 -5.24
CA PRO A 450 13.57 -3.58 -5.82
C PRO A 450 14.64 -4.64 -5.52
N LEU A 451 15.87 -4.23 -5.21
CA LEU A 451 16.99 -5.14 -4.91
C LEU A 451 16.98 -5.65 -3.47
N TYR A 452 16.65 -4.78 -2.51
CA TYR A 452 16.74 -5.10 -1.07
C TYR A 452 15.38 -5.07 -0.34
N GLY A 453 14.32 -4.65 -1.02
CA GLY A 453 12.98 -4.56 -0.48
C GLY A 453 12.77 -3.37 0.45
N SER A 454 11.84 -3.51 1.41
CA SER A 454 11.48 -2.44 2.35
C SER A 454 12.48 -2.31 3.51
N VAL A 455 12.81 -1.06 3.84
CA VAL A 455 13.70 -0.73 4.95
C VAL A 455 12.87 -0.61 6.24
N ILE A 456 13.14 -1.51 7.18
CA ILE A 456 12.50 -1.55 8.50
C ILE A 456 13.51 -1.09 9.55
N ARG A 457 13.05 -0.31 10.53
CA ARG A 457 13.89 0.21 11.61
C ARG A 457 13.46 -0.45 12.92
N PHE A 458 13.99 -1.65 13.19
CA PHE A 458 13.66 -2.39 14.41
C PHE A 458 14.33 -1.78 15.65
N GLU A 459 13.74 -1.99 16.82
CA GLU A 459 14.38 -1.73 18.10
C GLU A 459 15.14 -3.00 18.54
N HIS A 460 16.47 -2.89 18.64
CA HIS A 460 17.35 -4.03 18.95
C HIS A 460 17.50 -4.35 20.45
N SER A 461 16.73 -3.69 21.31
CA SER A 461 16.74 -3.99 22.75
C SER A 461 15.88 -5.22 23.03
N TYR A 462 16.43 -6.21 23.74
CA TYR A 462 15.70 -7.42 24.14
C TYR A 462 14.35 -7.13 24.81
N ASN A 463 14.27 -6.06 25.61
CA ASN A 463 13.06 -5.69 26.34
C ASN A 463 12.05 -4.91 25.47
N GLN A 464 12.44 -4.48 24.27
CA GLN A 464 11.58 -3.82 23.28
C GLN A 464 11.07 -4.85 22.27
N GLN A 465 10.49 -5.93 22.77
CA GLN A 465 9.87 -6.98 21.97
C GLN A 465 8.39 -7.11 22.32
N VAL A 466 7.57 -7.31 21.30
CA VAL A 466 6.13 -7.49 21.40
C VAL A 466 5.83 -8.94 21.76
N LYS A 467 4.97 -9.15 22.76
CA LYS A 467 4.57 -10.48 23.23
C LYS A 467 3.55 -11.12 22.29
N PRO A 468 3.56 -12.45 22.12
CA PRO A 468 2.69 -13.18 21.19
C PRO A 468 1.27 -13.44 21.71
N ASP A 469 0.94 -12.99 22.92
CA ASP A 469 -0.34 -13.28 23.57
C ASP A 469 -1.14 -12.01 23.81
N VAL A 470 -2.46 -12.07 23.63
CA VAL A 470 -3.35 -10.94 23.93
C VAL A 470 -3.41 -10.74 25.43
N GLU A 471 -2.86 -9.63 25.92
CA GLU A 471 -2.98 -9.26 27.31
C GLU A 471 -4.33 -8.57 27.57
N LYS A 472 -5.25 -9.26 28.23
CA LYS A 472 -6.61 -8.75 28.51
C LYS A 472 -6.63 -7.37 29.18
N ASN A 473 -5.62 -7.06 29.99
CA ASN A 473 -5.49 -5.79 30.69
C ASN A 473 -5.07 -4.62 29.78
N HIS A 474 -4.57 -4.90 28.57
CA HIS A 474 -4.11 -3.89 27.61
C HIS A 474 -5.06 -3.72 26.42
N ILE A 475 -6.17 -4.46 26.34
CA ILE A 475 -7.13 -4.40 25.23
C ILE A 475 -7.72 -2.97 25.05
N ASN A 476 -7.78 -2.19 26.12
CA ASN A 476 -8.33 -0.83 26.15
C ASN A 476 -7.29 0.24 26.48
N ASP A 477 -5.99 -0.06 26.28
CA ASP A 477 -4.91 0.90 26.50
C ASP A 477 -5.08 2.09 25.52
N PRO A 478 -4.98 3.36 25.95
CA PRO A 478 -4.95 4.50 25.03
C PRO A 478 -3.73 4.50 24.11
N GLY A 479 -2.65 3.81 24.52
CA GLY A 479 -1.46 3.60 23.72
C GLY A 479 -1.62 2.52 22.64
N GLU A 480 -0.50 2.19 21.99
CA GLU A 480 -0.49 1.15 20.95
C GLU A 480 -0.26 -0.27 21.48
N MET A 481 0.10 -0.43 22.76
CA MET A 481 0.53 -1.73 23.33
C MET A 481 -0.52 -2.84 23.16
N GLY A 482 -1.79 -2.54 23.40
CA GLY A 482 -2.89 -3.47 23.17
C GLY A 482 -2.96 -3.94 21.71
N GLY A 483 -2.85 -2.97 20.78
CA GLY A 483 -2.85 -3.24 19.34
C GLY A 483 -1.64 -4.05 18.87
N LEU A 484 -0.47 -3.84 19.48
CA LEU A 484 0.76 -4.59 19.20
C LEU A 484 0.64 -6.05 19.65
N TYR A 485 0.21 -6.28 20.89
CA TYR A 485 0.02 -7.64 21.42
C TYR A 485 -1.03 -8.42 20.62
N HIS A 486 -2.14 -7.76 20.26
CA HIS A 486 -3.15 -8.39 19.42
C HIS A 486 -2.61 -8.71 18.02
N ALA A 487 -1.89 -7.79 17.38
CA ALA A 487 -1.24 -8.05 16.10
C ALA A 487 -0.27 -9.26 16.17
N ASN A 488 0.52 -9.38 17.25
CA ASN A 488 1.45 -10.49 17.40
C ASN A 488 0.76 -11.81 17.74
N ALA A 489 -0.39 -11.76 18.42
CA ALA A 489 -1.24 -12.92 18.63
C ALA A 489 -1.82 -13.44 17.31
N LEU A 490 -2.24 -12.56 16.39
CA LEU A 490 -2.67 -12.96 15.04
C LEU A 490 -1.53 -13.62 14.27
N LEU A 491 -0.32 -13.03 14.29
CA LEU A 491 0.86 -13.64 13.68
C LEU A 491 1.18 -14.99 14.30
N SER A 492 1.06 -15.14 15.62
CA SER A 492 1.39 -16.37 16.34
C SER A 492 0.33 -17.48 16.18
N ARG A 493 -0.86 -17.17 15.66
CA ARG A 493 -1.82 -18.19 15.17
C ARG A 493 -1.41 -18.73 13.78
N ARG A 494 -0.75 -17.91 12.96
CA ARG A 494 -0.36 -18.25 11.57
C ARG A 494 1.10 -18.70 11.40
N PHE A 495 1.97 -18.24 12.27
CA PHE A 495 3.42 -18.42 12.25
C PHE A 495 3.87 -18.90 13.63
N PRO A 496 5.16 -19.25 13.83
CA PRO A 496 5.65 -19.67 15.14
C PRO A 496 5.30 -18.67 16.25
N HIS A 497 4.90 -19.21 17.41
CA HIS A 497 4.60 -18.42 18.61
C HIS A 497 5.91 -17.90 19.21
N ARG A 498 6.16 -16.59 19.11
CA ARG A 498 7.43 -15.98 19.53
C ARG A 498 7.34 -14.49 19.83
N LEU A 499 8.32 -14.00 20.59
CA LEU A 499 8.62 -12.58 20.70
C LEU A 499 9.05 -12.04 19.33
N ARG A 500 8.60 -10.82 19.00
CA ARG A 500 9.00 -10.13 17.77
C ARG A 500 9.46 -8.71 18.11
N PRO A 501 10.50 -8.18 17.45
CA PRO A 501 10.99 -6.84 17.74
C PRO A 501 9.90 -5.78 17.58
N TYR A 502 9.93 -4.79 18.45
CA TYR A 502 9.25 -3.52 18.22
C TYR A 502 9.99 -2.73 17.12
N PHE A 503 9.40 -1.65 16.61
CA PHE A 503 10.06 -0.76 15.64
C PHE A 503 10.21 0.65 16.20
N ALA A 504 11.13 1.45 15.65
CA ALA A 504 11.28 2.84 16.04
C ALA A 504 10.03 3.66 15.66
N HIS A 505 9.72 4.72 16.40
CA HIS A 505 8.62 5.66 16.13
C HIS A 505 8.99 6.66 15.01
N VAL A 506 9.08 6.14 13.79
CA VAL A 506 9.50 6.83 12.54
C VAL A 506 8.51 6.56 11.40
N PRO A 507 8.57 7.25 10.24
CA PRO A 507 7.78 6.89 9.05
C PRO A 507 7.90 5.41 8.71
N LYS A 508 6.78 4.78 8.37
CA LYS A 508 6.75 3.34 8.05
C LYS A 508 6.78 3.12 6.57
N VAL A 509 7.42 2.05 6.14
CA VAL A 509 7.38 1.60 4.75
C VAL A 509 6.34 0.50 4.65
N ILE A 510 5.26 0.78 3.93
CA ILE A 510 4.20 -0.17 3.67
C ILE A 510 4.26 -0.55 2.20
N THR A 511 4.06 -1.84 1.91
CA THR A 511 3.71 -2.27 0.55
C THR A 511 2.24 -2.62 0.46
N ARG A 512 1.57 -2.08 -0.53
CA ARG A 512 0.16 -2.35 -0.79
C ARG A 512 -0.12 -3.84 -0.99
N GLY A 513 0.75 -4.55 -1.72
CA GLY A 513 0.63 -5.99 -1.91
C GLY A 513 0.54 -6.75 -0.59
N LEU A 514 1.46 -6.49 0.35
CA LEU A 514 1.46 -7.12 1.67
C LEU A 514 0.28 -6.67 2.55
N HIS A 515 -0.14 -5.40 2.41
CA HIS A 515 -1.34 -4.91 3.10
C HIS A 515 -2.60 -5.66 2.67
N HIS A 516 -2.73 -5.96 1.38
CA HIS A 516 -3.81 -6.76 0.85
C HIS A 516 -3.71 -8.23 1.28
N GLU A 517 -2.50 -8.82 1.29
CA GLU A 517 -2.29 -10.18 1.84
C GLU A 517 -2.74 -10.25 3.30
N ALA A 518 -2.33 -9.31 4.15
CA ALA A 518 -2.75 -9.24 5.54
C ALA A 518 -4.28 -9.10 5.69
N SER A 519 -4.90 -8.30 4.83
CA SER A 519 -6.36 -8.09 4.83
C SER A 519 -7.15 -9.34 4.45
N LEU A 520 -6.55 -10.25 3.67
CA LEU A 520 -7.13 -11.55 3.32
C LEU A 520 -6.83 -12.60 4.40
N MET A 521 -5.59 -12.67 4.87
CA MET A 521 -5.16 -13.60 5.92
C MET A 521 -5.91 -13.40 7.24
N PHE A 522 -6.07 -12.15 7.66
CA PHE A 522 -6.65 -11.79 8.96
C PHE A 522 -7.99 -11.05 8.79
N GLN A 523 -8.75 -11.40 7.74
CA GLN A 523 -9.98 -10.70 7.35
C GLN A 523 -10.94 -10.47 8.50
N GLU A 524 -11.26 -11.51 9.29
CA GLU A 524 -12.20 -11.41 10.41
C GLU A 524 -11.69 -10.45 11.48
N ALA A 525 -10.45 -10.64 11.94
CA ALA A 525 -9.84 -9.83 12.99
C ALA A 525 -9.67 -8.36 12.58
N LEU A 526 -9.22 -8.09 11.34
CA LEU A 526 -9.05 -6.73 10.84
C LEU A 526 -10.40 -6.04 10.56
N THR A 527 -11.40 -6.79 10.08
CA THR A 527 -12.77 -6.26 9.89
C THR A 527 -13.39 -5.89 11.23
N LEU A 528 -13.19 -6.72 12.26
CA LEU A 528 -13.68 -6.46 13.62
C LEU A 528 -12.94 -5.29 14.28
N SER A 529 -11.60 -5.27 14.26
CA SER A 529 -10.81 -4.22 14.89
C SER A 529 -11.08 -2.84 14.29
N SER A 530 -11.38 -2.77 12.98
CA SER A 530 -11.80 -1.53 12.33
C SER A 530 -13.18 -1.00 12.73
N THR A 531 -13.98 -1.78 13.45
CA THR A 531 -15.24 -1.28 14.03
C THR A 531 -15.05 -0.50 15.32
N ARG A 532 -13.84 -0.51 15.88
CA ARG A 532 -13.52 0.20 17.12
C ARG A 532 -13.30 1.68 16.84
N LYS A 533 -14.29 2.50 17.18
CA LYS A 533 -14.30 3.96 17.00
C LYS A 533 -13.22 4.68 17.79
N PHE A 534 -12.81 4.15 18.95
CA PHE A 534 -11.73 4.68 19.80
C PHE A 534 -10.76 3.56 20.18
N ARG A 535 -9.49 3.90 20.46
CA ARG A 535 -8.47 2.94 20.91
C ARG A 535 -8.83 2.34 22.28
N GLU A 536 -9.53 3.11 23.11
CA GLU A 536 -9.86 2.81 24.50
C GLU A 536 -11.12 1.94 24.66
N MET A 537 -11.71 1.48 23.55
CA MET A 537 -12.95 0.68 23.61
C MET A 537 -12.72 -0.67 24.30
N LYS A 538 -13.76 -1.15 24.99
CA LYS A 538 -13.74 -2.48 25.65
C LYS A 538 -14.36 -3.60 24.80
N ILE A 539 -15.02 -3.24 23.70
CA ILE A 539 -15.76 -4.19 22.85
C ILE A 539 -14.82 -4.84 21.82
N GLY A 540 -15.01 -6.13 21.56
CA GLY A 540 -14.24 -6.91 20.58
C GLY A 540 -12.96 -7.52 21.14
N GLU A 541 -12.05 -7.94 20.26
CA GLU A 541 -10.78 -8.61 20.63
C GLU A 541 -9.61 -7.63 20.80
N GLY A 542 -9.88 -6.31 20.80
CA GLY A 542 -8.88 -5.25 20.84
C GLY A 542 -8.50 -4.69 19.46
N ASP A 543 -7.76 -3.60 19.46
CA ASP A 543 -7.21 -2.99 18.25
C ASP A 543 -6.16 -3.89 17.59
N VAL A 544 -5.80 -3.59 16.34
CA VAL A 544 -4.67 -4.23 15.68
C VAL A 544 -3.77 -3.12 15.14
N GLN A 545 -2.54 -3.07 15.63
CA GLN A 545 -1.53 -2.13 15.13
C GLN A 545 -1.08 -2.61 13.74
N MET A 546 -1.70 -2.07 12.69
CA MET A 546 -1.53 -2.58 11.32
C MET A 546 -0.10 -2.38 10.80
N GLN A 547 0.51 -1.24 11.06
CA GLN A 547 1.84 -0.95 10.51
C GLN A 547 2.88 -1.93 11.05
N TRP A 548 2.81 -2.25 12.34
CA TRP A 548 3.64 -3.25 13.02
C TRP A 548 3.32 -4.65 12.53
N LEU A 549 2.04 -4.99 12.40
CA LEU A 549 1.62 -6.26 11.81
C LEU A 549 2.29 -6.46 10.44
N LEU A 550 2.29 -5.45 9.57
CA LEU A 550 2.86 -5.55 8.22
C LEU A 550 4.39 -5.70 8.22
N THR A 551 5.11 -4.98 9.09
CA THR A 551 6.57 -5.14 9.19
C THR A 551 6.96 -6.54 9.66
N SER A 552 6.28 -7.05 10.69
CA SER A 552 6.52 -8.40 11.21
C SER A 552 6.05 -9.48 10.24
N LEU A 553 4.91 -9.29 9.58
CA LEU A 553 4.40 -10.20 8.55
C LEU A 553 5.41 -10.33 7.41
N ARG A 554 6.06 -9.24 6.99
CA ARG A 554 7.09 -9.31 5.94
C ARG A 554 8.22 -10.28 6.32
N VAL A 555 8.74 -10.18 7.55
CA VAL A 555 9.80 -11.07 8.06
C VAL A 555 9.32 -12.53 8.08
N GLU A 556 8.09 -12.78 8.52
CA GLU A 556 7.52 -14.13 8.55
C GLU A 556 7.28 -14.70 7.14
N ARG A 557 6.80 -13.87 6.22
CA ARG A 557 6.55 -14.26 4.82
C ARG A 557 7.85 -14.51 4.06
N TRP A 558 8.91 -13.76 4.34
CA TRP A 558 10.24 -14.04 3.82
C TRP A 558 10.74 -15.41 4.28
N ARG A 559 10.69 -15.67 5.60
CA ARG A 559 11.06 -16.95 6.19
C ARG A 559 10.27 -18.12 5.60
N GLU A 560 8.95 -17.97 5.52
CA GLU A 560 8.05 -18.98 4.95
C GLU A 560 8.35 -19.23 3.47
N ALA A 561 8.59 -18.18 2.68
CA ALA A 561 8.93 -18.28 1.26
C ALA A 561 10.31 -18.93 1.02
N LEU A 562 11.32 -18.65 1.85
CA LEU A 562 12.62 -19.33 1.79
C LEU A 562 12.46 -20.83 2.04
N LEU A 563 11.76 -21.20 3.11
CA LEU A 563 11.54 -22.61 3.44
C LEU A 563 10.68 -23.30 2.38
N TRP A 564 9.63 -22.67 1.87
CA TRP A 564 8.83 -23.24 0.80
C TRP A 564 9.64 -23.46 -0.48
N THR A 565 10.50 -22.49 -0.83
CA THR A 565 11.39 -22.59 -2.00
C THR A 565 12.30 -23.81 -1.89
N TRP A 566 12.86 -24.07 -0.71
CA TRP A 566 13.71 -25.24 -0.53
C TRP A 566 12.94 -26.55 -0.34
N VAL A 567 11.99 -26.59 0.59
CA VAL A 567 11.27 -27.82 0.98
C VAL A 567 10.38 -28.33 -0.15
N VAL A 568 9.60 -27.42 -0.75
CA VAL A 568 8.56 -27.78 -1.70
C VAL A 568 9.06 -27.65 -3.13
N ALA A 569 9.57 -26.47 -3.49
CA ALA A 569 9.91 -26.18 -4.88
C ALA A 569 11.22 -26.83 -5.34
N ASN A 570 12.22 -26.93 -4.47
CA ASN A 570 13.49 -27.60 -4.75
C ASN A 570 13.44 -29.10 -4.42
N MET A 571 13.45 -29.44 -3.13
CA MET A 571 13.53 -30.83 -2.68
C MET A 571 12.32 -31.67 -3.13
N GLY A 572 11.13 -31.06 -3.14
CA GLY A 572 9.90 -31.71 -3.59
C GLY A 572 9.76 -31.91 -5.09
N THR A 573 10.71 -31.45 -5.92
CA THR A 573 10.70 -31.64 -7.38
C THR A 573 11.90 -32.43 -7.89
N LEU A 574 12.77 -32.89 -6.99
CA LEU A 574 14.07 -33.47 -7.33
C LEU A 574 13.99 -34.79 -8.11
N SER A 575 13.12 -35.72 -7.69
CA SER A 575 13.02 -37.08 -8.24
C SER A 575 12.04 -37.22 -9.41
N GLY A 576 11.52 -36.10 -9.93
CA GLY A 576 10.41 -36.09 -10.90
C GLY A 576 9.05 -36.45 -10.31
N SER A 577 8.99 -37.04 -9.11
CA SER A 577 7.75 -37.15 -8.33
C SER A 577 7.42 -35.80 -7.72
N HIS A 578 6.73 -34.95 -8.48
CA HIS A 578 6.32 -33.63 -8.01
C HIS A 578 5.51 -33.77 -6.71
N ASP A 579 5.97 -33.13 -5.62
CA ASP A 579 5.32 -33.04 -4.30
C ASP A 579 5.74 -34.07 -3.22
N ARG A 580 6.87 -34.78 -3.39
CA ARG A 580 7.36 -35.73 -2.35
C ARG A 580 8.81 -35.57 -1.99
N TRP A 581 9.12 -35.94 -0.75
CA TRP A 581 10.47 -36.24 -0.27
C TRP A 581 10.66 -37.75 -0.26
N ASP A 582 11.69 -38.23 -0.95
CA ASP A 582 12.01 -39.65 -1.13
C ASP A 582 13.52 -39.94 -0.94
N SER A 583 14.00 -41.06 -1.48
CA SER A 583 15.42 -41.44 -1.42
C SER A 583 16.36 -40.43 -2.08
N ASP A 584 15.93 -39.74 -3.14
CA ASP A 584 16.77 -38.75 -3.84
C ASP A 584 16.90 -37.50 -2.98
N THR A 585 15.79 -37.06 -2.38
CA THR A 585 15.79 -35.95 -1.41
C THR A 585 16.70 -36.27 -0.22
N ARG A 586 16.67 -37.53 0.27
CA ARG A 586 17.51 -37.92 1.41
C ARG A 586 18.99 -37.91 1.03
N SER A 587 19.31 -38.37 -0.17
CA SER A 587 20.67 -38.33 -0.72
C SER A 587 21.15 -36.90 -0.90
N ALA A 588 20.28 -35.98 -1.34
CA ALA A 588 20.60 -34.56 -1.44
C ALA A 588 20.86 -33.91 -0.07
N ILE A 589 20.10 -34.27 0.97
CA ILE A 589 20.35 -33.81 2.35
C ILE A 589 21.69 -34.34 2.86
N LYS A 590 21.98 -35.64 2.66
CA LYS A 590 23.28 -36.24 3.01
C LYS A 590 24.43 -35.48 2.33
N HIS A 591 24.29 -35.20 1.03
CA HIS A 591 25.28 -34.45 0.26
C HIS A 591 25.45 -33.00 0.76
N LEU A 592 24.35 -32.30 1.09
CA LEU A 592 24.39 -30.93 1.64
C LEU A 592 25.26 -30.84 2.90
N PHE A 593 25.22 -31.86 3.76
CA PHE A 593 26.00 -31.91 5.00
C PHE A 593 27.30 -32.72 4.88
N GLY A 594 27.67 -33.16 3.67
CA GLY A 594 28.93 -33.86 3.43
C GLY A 594 29.01 -35.27 4.03
N PHE A 595 27.88 -35.94 4.21
CA PHE A 595 27.84 -37.29 4.77
C PHE A 595 28.45 -38.30 3.80
N THR A 596 29.33 -39.14 4.33
CA THR A 596 29.94 -40.29 3.67
C THR A 596 29.19 -41.58 4.03
N GLU A 597 29.59 -42.73 3.47
CA GLU A 597 28.99 -44.03 3.83
C GLU A 597 29.18 -44.38 5.32
N ASP A 598 30.19 -43.81 5.98
CA ASP A 598 30.47 -44.03 7.40
C ASP A 598 29.60 -43.16 8.34
N ASP A 599 28.86 -42.18 7.82
CA ASP A 599 28.08 -41.21 8.61
C ASP A 599 26.60 -41.60 8.81
N ASP A 600 26.25 -42.87 8.61
CA ASP A 600 24.86 -43.35 8.72
C ASP A 600 24.30 -43.29 10.16
N ASP A 601 25.15 -43.17 11.18
CA ASP A 601 24.76 -43.03 12.59
C ASP A 601 24.65 -41.57 13.05
N VAL A 602 24.98 -40.59 12.19
CA VAL A 602 24.88 -39.17 12.54
C VAL A 602 23.42 -38.79 12.76
N VAL A 603 23.11 -38.34 13.98
CA VAL A 603 21.77 -37.85 14.36
C VAL A 603 21.73 -36.33 14.47
N LYS A 604 22.83 -35.70 14.87
CA LYS A 604 22.90 -34.26 15.16
C LYS A 604 24.02 -33.61 14.36
N ILE A 605 23.68 -32.49 13.74
CA ILE A 605 24.61 -31.67 12.95
C ILE A 605 24.69 -30.30 13.62
N GLU A 606 25.89 -29.86 13.96
CA GLU A 606 26.12 -28.46 14.35
C GLU A 606 26.33 -27.63 13.08
N VAL A 607 25.45 -26.67 12.86
CA VAL A 607 25.53 -25.73 11.74
C VAL A 607 26.15 -24.44 12.26
N HIS A 608 27.13 -23.94 11.53
CA HIS A 608 27.78 -22.65 11.77
C HIS A 608 27.38 -21.66 10.69
N ARG A 609 27.09 -20.42 11.08
CA ARG A 609 26.75 -19.33 10.16
C ARG A 609 27.95 -18.97 9.29
N GLY A 610 27.78 -19.00 7.99
CA GLY A 610 28.78 -18.57 7.02
C GLY A 610 28.94 -17.06 6.97
N GLU A 611 30.12 -16.60 6.55
CA GLU A 611 30.38 -15.20 6.29
C GLU A 611 29.53 -14.68 5.11
N ARG A 612 29.01 -13.46 5.21
CA ARG A 612 28.15 -12.84 4.20
C ARG A 612 28.63 -11.44 3.85
N TRP A 613 28.63 -11.11 2.56
CA TRP A 613 29.16 -9.85 2.01
C TRP A 613 28.08 -8.95 1.42
N THR A 614 26.80 -9.29 1.58
CA THR A 614 25.67 -8.53 1.01
C THR A 614 25.71 -7.05 1.37
N LEU A 615 26.05 -6.73 2.62
CA LEU A 615 26.18 -5.37 3.15
C LEU A 615 27.64 -4.96 3.41
N GLU A 616 28.60 -5.59 2.72
CA GLU A 616 30.00 -5.17 2.79
C GLU A 616 30.13 -3.66 2.42
N PRO A 617 30.94 -2.87 3.15
CA PRO A 617 31.08 -1.44 2.89
C PRO A 617 31.35 -1.11 1.41
N GLY A 618 30.53 -0.23 0.83
CA GLY A 618 30.68 0.22 -0.56
C GLY A 618 30.00 -0.65 -1.61
N ARG A 619 29.70 -1.93 -1.31
CA ARG A 619 29.08 -2.86 -2.27
C ARG A 619 27.70 -2.37 -2.70
N MET A 620 26.86 -2.05 -1.73
CA MET A 620 25.51 -1.57 -2.01
C MET A 620 25.52 -0.28 -2.83
N GLN A 621 26.36 0.69 -2.48
CA GLN A 621 26.49 1.94 -3.23
C GLN A 621 26.89 1.67 -4.69
N LYS A 622 27.81 0.73 -4.92
CA LYS A 622 28.22 0.31 -6.26
C LYS A 622 27.04 -0.28 -7.05
N VAL A 623 26.23 -1.14 -6.44
CA VAL A 623 25.08 -1.77 -7.10
C VAL A 623 24.00 -0.73 -7.45
N PHE A 624 23.68 0.20 -6.54
CA PHE A 624 22.74 1.29 -6.84
C PHE A 624 23.24 2.18 -7.98
N HIS A 625 24.52 2.59 -7.95
CA HIS A 625 25.11 3.37 -9.04
C HIS A 625 25.09 2.62 -10.38
N GLN A 626 25.35 1.31 -10.38
CA GLN A 626 25.28 0.48 -11.57
C GLN A 626 23.85 0.41 -12.15
N ALA A 627 22.85 0.33 -11.26
CA ALA A 627 21.43 0.36 -11.63
C ALA A 627 20.95 1.77 -12.05
N GLY A 628 21.77 2.82 -11.90
CA GLY A 628 21.39 4.21 -12.18
C GLY A 628 20.46 4.80 -11.11
N TRP A 629 20.50 4.27 -9.89
CA TRP A 629 19.66 4.68 -8.77
C TRP A 629 20.49 5.35 -7.68
N GLU A 630 19.84 6.12 -6.81
CA GLU A 630 20.54 6.75 -5.69
C GLU A 630 20.77 5.75 -4.56
N ALA A 631 21.94 5.83 -3.93
CA ALA A 631 22.23 5.06 -2.73
C ALA A 631 21.66 5.75 -1.48
N PRO A 632 21.42 5.01 -0.37
CA PRO A 632 20.89 5.58 0.87
C PRO A 632 21.76 6.71 1.41
N LYS A 633 21.13 7.81 1.82
CA LYS A 633 21.80 9.05 2.27
C LYS A 633 21.80 9.21 3.79
N ALA A 634 20.77 8.69 4.46
CA ALA A 634 20.49 8.98 5.86
C ALA A 634 20.17 7.72 6.70
N THR A 635 20.39 6.54 6.14
CA THR A 635 20.08 5.26 6.78
C THR A 635 21.28 4.31 6.71
N GLU A 636 21.60 3.71 7.85
CA GLU A 636 22.58 2.64 8.00
C GLU A 636 21.84 1.30 7.96
N PHE A 637 22.32 0.34 7.17
CA PHE A 637 21.72 -0.99 7.09
C PHE A 637 22.51 -1.98 7.94
N LEU A 638 21.79 -2.72 8.79
CA LEU A 638 22.35 -3.61 9.80
C LEU A 638 22.25 -5.08 9.39
N PHE A 639 21.19 -5.44 8.66
CA PHE A 639 20.96 -6.80 8.19
C PHE A 639 20.13 -6.81 6.90
N SER A 640 20.42 -7.75 6.00
CA SER A 640 19.65 -7.99 4.79
C SER A 640 18.99 -9.37 4.82
N SER A 641 17.72 -9.43 4.43
CA SER A 641 17.01 -10.69 4.19
C SER A 641 17.74 -11.64 3.22
N MET A 642 18.56 -11.13 2.30
CA MET A 642 19.43 -11.91 1.43
C MET A 642 20.51 -12.72 2.18
N ASP A 643 20.67 -12.50 3.49
CA ASP A 643 21.53 -13.27 4.39
C ASP A 643 20.72 -14.17 5.34
N GLY A 644 19.47 -14.49 4.98
CA GLY A 644 18.61 -15.42 5.70
C GLY A 644 17.54 -14.73 6.54
N ILE A 645 17.43 -15.11 7.81
CA ILE A 645 16.49 -14.50 8.76
C ILE A 645 17.24 -13.65 9.77
N MET A 646 16.60 -12.58 10.24
CA MET A 646 17.19 -11.72 11.25
C MET A 646 17.50 -12.53 12.52
N PRO A 647 18.71 -12.42 13.09
CA PRO A 647 19.06 -13.15 14.30
C PRO A 647 18.15 -12.78 15.49
N PRO A 648 17.89 -13.71 16.42
CA PRO A 648 17.21 -13.40 17.67
C PRO A 648 17.90 -12.27 18.44
N LEU A 649 17.10 -11.38 19.04
CA LEU A 649 17.63 -10.38 19.97
C LEU A 649 18.05 -11.09 21.26
N LEU A 650 19.30 -10.87 21.67
CA LEU A 650 19.90 -11.48 22.85
C LEU A 650 19.73 -10.58 24.08
N ARG A 651 19.69 -11.18 25.28
CA ARG A 651 19.66 -10.40 26.52
C ARG A 651 21.00 -9.71 26.74
N SER A 652 20.97 -8.61 27.49
CA SER A 652 22.20 -7.90 27.87
C SER A 652 23.17 -8.85 28.58
N GLY A 653 24.39 -8.98 28.05
CA GLY A 653 25.46 -9.82 28.59
C GLY A 653 25.52 -11.24 28.00
N GLU A 654 24.58 -11.63 27.15
CA GLU A 654 24.69 -12.86 26.36
C GLU A 654 25.73 -12.69 25.24
N ASP A 655 26.47 -13.76 24.97
CA ASP A 655 27.48 -13.79 23.90
C ASP A 655 26.82 -13.76 22.51
N PRO A 656 27.13 -12.76 21.66
CA PRO A 656 26.64 -12.69 20.27
C PRO A 656 26.91 -13.95 19.45
N SER A 657 27.98 -14.71 19.76
CA SER A 657 28.34 -15.95 19.04
C SER A 657 27.26 -17.04 19.15
N GLN A 658 26.32 -16.92 20.09
CA GLN A 658 25.18 -17.82 20.18
C GLN A 658 24.28 -17.77 18.94
N ASN A 659 24.21 -16.63 18.26
CA ASN A 659 23.45 -16.48 17.03
C ASN A 659 24.15 -17.09 15.81
N ASP A 660 25.43 -17.46 15.91
CA ASP A 660 26.24 -17.94 14.80
C ASP A 660 26.30 -19.47 14.70
N ARG A 661 25.53 -20.18 15.54
CA ARG A 661 25.45 -21.64 15.51
C ARG A 661 24.06 -22.15 15.87
N CYS A 662 23.72 -23.32 15.36
CA CYS A 662 22.52 -24.05 15.72
C CYS A 662 22.72 -25.56 15.54
N ILE A 663 21.77 -26.38 16.01
CA ILE A 663 21.85 -27.84 15.92
C ILE A 663 20.63 -28.37 15.17
N ILE A 664 20.87 -29.14 14.12
CA ILE A 664 19.85 -29.93 13.42
C ILE A 664 19.87 -31.33 14.01
N ASP A 665 18.80 -31.73 14.67
CA ASP A 665 18.55 -33.12 15.07
C ASP A 665 17.73 -33.78 13.97
N LEU A 666 18.33 -34.65 13.15
CA LEU A 666 17.72 -35.23 11.96
C LEU A 666 16.47 -36.07 12.29
N ASN A 667 16.51 -36.79 13.41
CA ASN A 667 15.38 -37.59 13.88
C ASN A 667 14.20 -36.69 14.25
N ARG A 668 14.47 -35.58 14.94
CA ARG A 668 13.43 -34.60 15.31
C ARG A 668 12.98 -33.77 14.12
N CYS A 669 13.89 -33.23 13.33
CA CYS A 669 13.58 -32.28 12.26
C CYS A 669 12.86 -32.97 11.10
N PHE A 670 13.29 -34.16 10.70
CA PHE A 670 12.74 -34.86 9.53
C PHE A 670 11.83 -36.05 9.89
N GLY A 671 11.78 -36.49 11.14
CA GLY A 671 10.77 -37.45 11.61
C GLY A 671 10.85 -38.82 10.93
N VAL A 672 9.70 -39.37 10.49
CA VAL A 672 9.62 -40.70 9.87
C VAL A 672 10.38 -40.79 8.54
N PHE A 673 10.54 -39.66 7.84
CA PHE A 673 11.36 -39.59 6.63
C PHE A 673 12.81 -40.00 6.88
N TRP A 674 13.35 -39.62 8.04
CA TRP A 674 14.71 -40.00 8.43
C TRP A 674 14.74 -41.32 9.21
N THR A 675 13.94 -41.41 10.27
CA THR A 675 13.99 -42.53 11.23
C THR A 675 13.50 -43.86 10.67
N ARG A 676 12.51 -43.86 9.77
CA ARG A 676 11.92 -45.07 9.18
C ARG A 676 12.09 -45.14 7.68
N GLN A 677 12.79 -44.16 7.11
CA GLN A 677 13.04 -44.09 5.69
C GLN A 677 11.76 -44.03 4.83
N GLU A 678 10.67 -43.50 5.37
CA GLU A 678 9.37 -43.39 4.68
C GLU A 678 9.31 -42.16 3.77
N ASP A 679 8.66 -42.26 2.61
CA ASP A 679 8.39 -41.10 1.76
C ASP A 679 7.31 -40.21 2.39
N VAL A 680 7.50 -38.89 2.33
CA VAL A 680 6.55 -37.93 2.91
C VAL A 680 6.16 -36.86 1.89
N LEU A 681 4.98 -36.28 2.05
CA LEU A 681 4.55 -35.15 1.22
C LEU A 681 5.38 -33.91 1.55
N SER A 682 5.80 -33.19 0.51
CA SER A 682 6.56 -31.94 0.66
C SER A 682 5.78 -30.88 1.44
N ALA A 683 4.46 -30.82 1.25
CA ALA A 683 3.58 -29.93 2.02
C ALA A 683 3.54 -30.26 3.52
N ASP A 684 3.61 -31.54 3.90
CA ASP A 684 3.65 -31.97 5.31
C ASP A 684 5.02 -31.65 5.94
N MET A 685 6.11 -31.90 5.19
CA MET A 685 7.45 -31.52 5.63
C MET A 685 7.57 -29.99 5.77
N MET A 686 6.95 -29.23 4.88
CA MET A 686 6.89 -27.77 4.95
C MET A 686 6.23 -27.32 6.26
N LYS A 687 5.09 -27.92 6.62
CA LYS A 687 4.42 -27.61 7.90
C LYS A 687 5.29 -27.98 9.10
N ARG A 688 5.97 -29.12 9.03
CA ARG A 688 6.88 -29.61 10.08
C ARG A 688 8.02 -28.64 10.36
N LEU A 689 8.80 -28.28 9.34
CA LEU A 689 9.99 -27.45 9.49
C LEU A 689 9.67 -25.98 9.72
N THR A 690 8.54 -25.50 9.18
CA THR A 690 8.20 -24.08 9.25
C THR A 690 7.45 -23.73 10.53
N PHE A 691 6.57 -24.59 11.03
CA PHE A 691 5.65 -24.25 12.13
C PHE A 691 5.74 -25.18 13.33
N GLN A 692 5.88 -26.50 13.15
CA GLN A 692 5.91 -27.45 14.27
C GLN A 692 7.25 -27.43 15.01
N TYR A 693 8.35 -27.34 14.26
CA TYR A 693 9.72 -27.28 14.77
C TYR A 693 10.45 -26.11 14.11
N PRO A 694 10.08 -24.85 14.42
CA PRO A 694 10.64 -23.68 13.77
C PRO A 694 12.16 -23.58 13.92
N GLU A 695 12.72 -24.10 15.01
CA GLU A 695 14.17 -24.19 15.24
C GLU A 695 14.88 -25.03 14.16
N CYS A 696 14.22 -26.07 13.64
CA CYS A 696 14.75 -26.89 12.55
C CYS A 696 14.76 -26.10 11.24
N GLY A 697 13.65 -25.41 10.93
CA GLY A 697 13.57 -24.55 9.74
C GLY A 697 14.57 -23.39 9.79
N ASP A 698 14.72 -22.74 10.94
CA ASP A 698 15.66 -21.64 11.13
C ASP A 698 17.12 -22.10 10.95
N CYS A 699 17.44 -23.28 11.48
CA CYS A 699 18.76 -23.86 11.33
C CYS A 699 19.03 -24.35 9.89
N MET A 700 18.00 -24.86 9.19
CA MET A 700 18.09 -25.16 7.76
C MET A 700 18.31 -23.90 6.92
N ILE A 701 17.64 -22.79 7.22
CA ILE A 701 17.91 -21.50 6.54
C ILE A 701 19.37 -21.11 6.74
N MET A 702 19.89 -21.19 7.97
CA MET A 702 21.31 -20.91 8.23
C MET A 702 22.22 -21.81 7.39
N ALA A 703 21.98 -23.12 7.38
CA ALA A 703 22.77 -24.07 6.61
C ALA A 703 22.75 -23.77 5.09
N LEU A 704 21.59 -23.44 4.53
CA LEU A 704 21.42 -23.18 3.11
C LEU A 704 22.00 -21.82 2.69
N VAL A 705 21.89 -20.80 3.55
CA VAL A 705 22.57 -19.51 3.33
C VAL A 705 24.08 -19.72 3.34
N THR A 706 24.62 -20.47 4.31
CA THR A 706 26.05 -20.84 4.36
C THR A 706 26.47 -21.62 3.12
N ALA A 707 25.67 -22.61 2.70
CA ALA A 707 25.95 -23.41 1.51
C ALA A 707 25.87 -22.61 0.20
N SER A 708 25.19 -21.46 0.20
CA SER A 708 25.14 -20.56 -0.96
C SER A 708 26.39 -19.69 -1.11
N GLY A 709 27.30 -19.69 -0.12
CA GLY A 709 28.55 -18.92 -0.15
C GLY A 709 28.43 -17.56 0.54
N THR A 710 29.24 -16.58 0.11
CA THR A 710 29.28 -15.24 0.71
C THR A 710 28.17 -14.31 0.22
N LEU A 711 27.50 -14.68 -0.87
CA LEU A 711 26.49 -13.89 -1.56
C LEU A 711 25.42 -14.83 -2.14
N GLY A 712 24.23 -14.29 -2.43
CA GLY A 712 23.15 -15.03 -3.07
C GLY A 712 22.57 -16.17 -2.24
N LEU A 713 21.65 -16.90 -2.83
CA LEU A 713 20.80 -17.92 -2.19
C LEU A 713 20.68 -19.18 -3.06
N ASN A 714 21.68 -19.47 -3.91
CA ASN A 714 21.57 -20.55 -4.91
C ASN A 714 21.17 -21.92 -4.34
N ALA A 715 21.58 -22.26 -3.12
CA ALA A 715 21.27 -23.56 -2.49
C ALA A 715 19.78 -23.76 -2.19
N PHE A 716 18.98 -22.69 -2.13
CA PHE A 716 17.53 -22.79 -1.91
C PHE A 716 16.79 -23.26 -3.15
N PHE A 717 17.24 -22.86 -4.33
CA PHE A 717 16.45 -22.94 -5.56
C PHE A 717 16.52 -24.30 -6.24
N PRO A 718 15.44 -24.74 -6.92
CA PRO A 718 15.50 -25.89 -7.80
C PRO A 718 16.53 -25.69 -8.92
N PRO A 719 16.97 -26.78 -9.57
CA PRO A 719 17.76 -26.70 -10.79
C PRO A 719 17.13 -25.76 -11.82
N LYS A 720 17.97 -25.23 -12.71
CA LYS A 720 17.47 -24.51 -13.89
C LYS A 720 16.61 -25.46 -14.73
N GLU A 721 15.71 -24.88 -15.52
CA GLU A 721 14.78 -25.63 -16.38
C GLU A 721 13.75 -26.52 -15.64
N THR A 722 13.68 -26.47 -14.30
CA THR A 722 12.60 -27.12 -13.53
C THR A 722 11.26 -26.45 -13.83
N THR A 723 10.46 -27.09 -14.67
CA THR A 723 9.11 -26.63 -15.03
C THR A 723 8.03 -27.58 -14.55
N ILE A 724 6.89 -27.03 -14.13
CA ILE A 724 5.68 -27.79 -13.77
C ILE A 724 4.49 -27.23 -14.52
N THR A 725 3.58 -28.11 -14.96
CA THR A 725 2.29 -27.71 -15.53
C THR A 725 1.33 -27.32 -14.40
N ALA A 726 0.84 -26.10 -14.42
CA ALA A 726 -0.22 -25.66 -13.51
C ALA A 726 -1.50 -26.51 -13.71
N PRO A 727 -2.29 -26.75 -12.65
CA PRO A 727 -3.51 -27.55 -12.77
C PRO A 727 -4.45 -27.08 -13.87
N GLU A 728 -5.05 -28.02 -14.60
CA GLU A 728 -6.02 -27.71 -15.64
C GLU A 728 -7.33 -27.18 -15.05
N LEU A 729 -8.04 -26.40 -15.85
CA LEU A 729 -9.30 -25.79 -15.46
C LEU A 729 -10.38 -26.87 -15.25
N GLY A 730 -11.16 -26.76 -14.18
CA GLY A 730 -12.27 -27.66 -13.93
C GLY A 730 -13.34 -27.58 -15.03
N PRO A 731 -14.11 -28.66 -15.27
CA PRO A 731 -15.18 -28.64 -16.27
C PRO A 731 -16.23 -27.57 -15.95
N GLY A 732 -16.32 -26.54 -16.79
CA GLY A 732 -17.29 -25.44 -16.64
C GLY A 732 -16.75 -24.18 -15.96
N ASP A 733 -15.54 -24.23 -15.40
CA ASP A 733 -14.91 -23.05 -14.83
C ASP A 733 -14.44 -22.10 -15.95
N ALA A 734 -14.39 -20.81 -15.66
CA ALA A 734 -13.89 -19.79 -16.58
C ALA A 734 -12.43 -19.44 -16.25
N TYR A 735 -11.64 -19.08 -17.28
CA TYR A 735 -10.30 -18.53 -17.05
C TYR A 735 -10.36 -17.31 -16.12
N PRO A 736 -9.43 -17.18 -15.17
CA PRO A 736 -9.45 -16.07 -14.23
C PRO A 736 -9.27 -14.75 -14.98
N LYS A 737 -10.12 -13.75 -14.68
CA LYS A 737 -9.97 -12.39 -15.25
C LYS A 737 -8.70 -11.71 -14.76
N TYR A 738 -8.23 -12.05 -13.56
CA TYR A 738 -7.07 -11.46 -12.91
C TYR A 738 -6.17 -12.56 -12.38
N LEU A 739 -4.86 -12.44 -12.62
CA LEU A 739 -3.85 -13.36 -12.10
C LEU A 739 -3.05 -12.66 -10.99
N PRO A 740 -3.11 -13.12 -9.73
CA PRO A 740 -2.29 -12.54 -8.68
C PRO A 740 -0.80 -12.87 -8.91
N PRO A 741 0.13 -12.04 -8.42
CA PRO A 741 1.56 -12.38 -8.40
C PRO A 741 1.81 -13.61 -7.52
N PRO A 742 2.98 -14.27 -7.63
CA PRO A 742 3.35 -15.40 -6.77
C PRO A 742 3.15 -15.09 -5.29
N HIS A 743 2.37 -15.92 -4.59
CA HIS A 743 2.20 -15.84 -3.14
C HIS A 743 1.93 -17.23 -2.55
N LEU A 744 2.23 -17.40 -1.26
CA LEU A 744 1.87 -18.59 -0.48
C LEU A 744 0.45 -18.45 0.11
N PRO A 745 -0.15 -19.50 0.71
CA PRO A 745 -1.54 -19.49 1.15
C PRO A 745 -1.83 -18.35 2.12
N LEU A 746 -2.95 -17.66 1.87
CA LEU A 746 -3.41 -16.48 2.62
C LEU A 746 -4.43 -16.87 3.69
N THR A 747 -4.06 -17.84 4.52
CA THR A 747 -4.91 -18.38 5.59
C THR A 747 -4.58 -17.72 6.94
N PRO A 748 -5.54 -17.57 7.87
CA PRO A 748 -5.29 -17.07 9.24
C PRO A 748 -4.51 -18.05 10.12
N THR A 749 -4.53 -19.35 9.80
CA THR A 749 -3.73 -20.36 10.51
C THR A 749 -2.90 -21.20 9.54
N TRP A 750 -1.80 -21.80 10.02
CA TRP A 750 -0.97 -22.67 9.18
C TRP A 750 -1.54 -24.08 9.02
N HIS A 751 -2.43 -24.51 9.92
CA HIS A 751 -3.03 -25.85 9.90
C HIS A 751 -3.87 -26.06 8.62
N GLU A 752 -4.68 -25.06 8.27
CA GLU A 752 -5.55 -25.06 7.09
C GLU A 752 -4.82 -24.69 5.78
N ALA A 753 -3.58 -24.21 5.86
CA ALA A 753 -2.79 -23.86 4.66
C ALA A 753 -2.40 -25.13 3.88
N ASP A 754 -2.58 -25.11 2.56
CA ASP A 754 -2.06 -26.14 1.66
C ASP A 754 -0.88 -25.57 0.86
N TYR A 755 0.31 -26.10 1.13
CA TYR A 755 1.58 -25.66 0.54
C TYR A 755 2.00 -26.47 -0.69
N SER A 756 1.19 -27.42 -1.16
CA SER A 756 1.52 -28.21 -2.35
C SER A 756 1.67 -27.31 -3.57
N LEU A 757 2.60 -27.66 -4.47
CA LEU A 757 2.82 -26.92 -5.72
C LEU A 757 1.54 -26.77 -6.53
N SER A 758 0.76 -27.86 -6.61
CA SER A 758 -0.54 -27.87 -7.29
C SER A 758 -1.48 -26.79 -6.76
N ASN A 759 -1.68 -26.73 -5.43
CA ASN A 759 -2.57 -25.74 -4.83
C ASN A 759 -2.08 -24.30 -5.06
N ILE A 760 -0.78 -24.05 -4.88
CA ILE A 760 -0.20 -22.72 -5.12
C ILE A 760 -0.37 -22.28 -6.58
N LEU A 761 -0.02 -23.13 -7.54
CA LEU A 761 -0.10 -22.81 -8.96
C LEU A 761 -1.54 -22.70 -9.45
N SER A 762 -2.50 -23.41 -8.84
CA SER A 762 -3.92 -23.28 -9.19
C SER A 762 -4.49 -21.87 -9.02
N THR A 763 -3.85 -21.06 -8.15
CA THR A 763 -4.29 -19.69 -7.85
C THR A 763 -3.39 -18.61 -8.44
N THR A 764 -2.13 -18.94 -8.73
CA THR A 764 -1.08 -17.96 -9.11
C THR A 764 -0.51 -18.15 -10.52
N ALA A 765 -0.93 -19.20 -11.23
CA ALA A 765 -0.59 -19.45 -12.63
C ALA A 765 -1.86 -19.66 -13.47
N LEU A 766 -1.75 -19.52 -14.79
CA LEU A 766 -2.88 -19.85 -15.67
C LEU A 766 -3.08 -21.37 -15.75
N PRO A 767 -4.33 -21.83 -15.90
CA PRO A 767 -4.61 -23.25 -16.08
C PRO A 767 -3.84 -23.85 -17.27
N GLY A 768 -3.08 -24.93 -17.02
CA GLY A 768 -2.25 -25.61 -18.02
C GLY A 768 -0.98 -24.85 -18.43
N GLU A 769 -0.59 -23.79 -17.73
CA GLU A 769 0.65 -23.04 -17.98
C GLU A 769 1.88 -23.87 -17.57
N GLN A 770 2.92 -23.86 -18.40
CA GLN A 770 4.25 -24.36 -18.03
C GLN A 770 4.96 -23.30 -17.20
N VAL A 771 5.06 -23.51 -15.89
CA VAL A 771 5.66 -22.55 -14.96
C VAL A 771 7.11 -22.91 -14.70
N ASP A 772 8.02 -21.96 -14.94
CA ASP A 772 9.41 -22.03 -14.46
C ASP A 772 9.41 -21.82 -12.94
N ILE A 773 9.64 -22.90 -12.20
CA ILE A 773 9.53 -22.91 -10.74
C ILE A 773 10.68 -22.11 -10.10
N ARG A 774 11.86 -22.12 -10.71
CA ARG A 774 13.01 -21.36 -10.22
C ARG A 774 12.72 -19.86 -10.26
N GLN A 775 12.27 -19.37 -11.41
CA GLN A 775 11.88 -17.97 -11.58
C GLN A 775 10.64 -17.61 -10.74
N TYR A 776 9.69 -18.53 -10.58
CA TYR A 776 8.54 -18.36 -9.69
C TYR A 776 8.98 -18.10 -8.25
N CYS A 777 9.91 -18.91 -7.72
CA CYS A 777 10.47 -18.75 -6.37
C CYS A 777 11.17 -17.40 -6.18
N MET A 778 11.95 -16.94 -7.17
CA MET A 778 12.62 -15.64 -7.06
C MET A 778 11.63 -14.46 -7.06
N ARG A 779 10.56 -14.54 -7.87
CA ARG A 779 9.46 -13.55 -7.84
C ARG A 779 8.72 -13.59 -6.51
N LEU A 780 8.45 -14.78 -5.96
CA LEU A 780 7.85 -14.94 -4.64
C LEU A 780 8.71 -14.26 -3.56
N LEU A 781 10.01 -14.56 -3.52
CA LEU A 781 10.96 -13.98 -2.56
C LEU A 781 11.09 -12.46 -2.70
N SER A 782 11.10 -11.94 -3.92
CA SER A 782 11.18 -10.50 -4.20
C SER A 782 10.11 -9.68 -3.47
N ARG A 783 8.92 -10.24 -3.28
CA ARG A 783 7.81 -9.56 -2.59
C ARG A 783 8.08 -9.32 -1.11
N TYR A 784 8.91 -10.17 -0.50
CA TYR A 784 9.12 -10.21 0.95
C TYR A 784 10.52 -9.76 1.36
N LEU A 785 11.37 -9.33 0.41
CA LEU A 785 12.66 -8.72 0.70
C LEU A 785 12.53 -7.59 1.73
N TYR A 786 13.45 -7.56 2.68
CA TYR A 786 13.57 -6.47 3.64
C TYR A 786 15.02 -6.23 4.08
N LEU A 787 15.22 -5.03 4.61
CA LEU A 787 16.41 -4.63 5.35
C LEU A 787 16.01 -4.28 6.78
N ASP A 788 16.84 -4.67 7.73
CA ASP A 788 16.87 -4.06 9.05
C ASP A 788 17.91 -2.94 9.05
N ALA A 789 17.53 -1.80 9.62
CA ALA A 789 18.23 -0.55 9.43
C ALA A 789 18.10 0.38 10.63
N LYS A 790 18.97 1.38 10.68
CA LYS A 790 18.97 2.43 11.69
C LYS A 790 19.13 3.79 11.03
N SER A 791 18.31 4.72 11.48
CA SER A 791 18.45 6.14 11.18
C SER A 791 18.65 6.88 12.50
N VAL A 792 19.35 8.02 12.47
CA VAL A 792 19.42 8.89 13.66
C VAL A 792 18.05 9.55 13.79
N SER A 793 17.20 8.98 14.65
CA SER A 793 15.83 9.41 14.88
C SER A 793 15.60 9.82 16.33
N HIS A 794 14.77 10.83 16.55
CA HIS A 794 14.33 11.27 17.87
C HIS A 794 12.81 11.30 17.94
N PHE A 795 12.26 10.98 19.12
CA PHE A 795 10.84 11.12 19.41
C PHE A 795 10.67 11.98 20.67
N HIS A 796 9.86 13.02 20.59
CA HIS A 796 9.60 13.93 21.70
C HIS A 796 8.11 14.29 21.79
N MET A 797 7.56 14.23 23.01
CA MET A 797 6.26 14.83 23.33
C MET A 797 6.46 16.24 23.85
N MET A 798 5.82 17.22 23.24
CA MET A 798 5.92 18.63 23.65
C MET A 798 5.07 18.89 24.88
N LYS A 799 5.65 18.84 26.08
CA LYS A 799 4.91 19.03 27.35
C LYS A 799 4.77 20.50 27.80
N SER A 800 5.83 21.30 27.62
CA SER A 800 5.91 22.69 28.11
C SER A 800 6.85 23.54 27.26
N ALA A 801 6.80 24.86 27.41
CA ALA A 801 7.63 25.80 26.64
C ALA A 801 9.14 25.59 26.88
N GLU A 802 9.52 25.27 28.12
CA GLU A 802 10.92 24.97 28.46
C GLU A 802 11.38 23.67 27.79
N HIS A 803 10.53 22.64 27.79
CA HIS A 803 10.83 21.38 27.12
C HIS A 803 10.98 21.57 25.61
N ALA A 804 10.06 22.30 24.98
CA ALA A 804 10.13 22.63 23.55
C ALA A 804 11.44 23.34 23.18
N LYS A 805 11.84 24.38 23.94
CA LYS A 805 13.13 25.09 23.74
C LYS A 805 14.33 24.13 23.81
N ARG A 806 14.35 23.20 24.77
CA ARG A 806 15.43 22.20 24.90
C ARG A 806 15.46 21.24 23.71
N VAL A 807 14.30 20.75 23.27
CA VAL A 807 14.20 19.82 22.13
C VAL A 807 14.66 20.50 20.85
N PHE A 808 14.12 21.69 20.53
CA PHE A 808 14.52 22.43 19.34
C PHE A 808 16.00 22.76 19.32
N LYS A 809 16.56 23.18 20.46
CA LYS A 809 18.00 23.39 20.59
C LYS A 809 18.79 22.10 20.34
N MET A 810 18.38 20.99 20.94
CA MET A 810 19.06 19.70 20.78
C MET A 810 19.05 19.22 19.32
N ILE A 811 17.91 19.32 18.64
CA ILE A 811 17.80 18.96 17.22
C ILE A 811 18.64 19.91 16.35
N GLN A 812 18.63 21.21 16.63
CA GLN A 812 19.41 22.20 15.87
C GLN A 812 20.92 22.01 16.05
N ASP A 813 21.36 21.62 17.25
CA ASP A 813 22.77 21.36 17.57
C ASP A 813 23.26 20.02 17.02
N ASN A 814 22.35 19.12 16.60
CA ASN A 814 22.69 17.79 16.09
C ASN A 814 22.28 17.61 14.61
N PRO A 815 23.15 18.00 13.65
CA PRO A 815 22.84 17.88 12.22
C PRO A 815 22.76 16.44 11.71
N LYS A 816 23.07 15.44 12.54
CA LYS A 816 22.96 14.02 12.15
C LYS A 816 21.52 13.53 12.17
N VAL A 817 20.65 14.17 12.97
CA VAL A 817 19.24 13.74 13.09
C VAL A 817 18.57 13.82 11.73
N SER A 818 18.06 12.68 11.29
CA SER A 818 17.44 12.47 9.97
C SER A 818 15.93 12.42 10.05
N ILE A 819 15.38 11.89 11.15
CA ILE A 819 13.94 11.69 11.35
C ILE A 819 13.56 12.22 12.73
N LEU A 820 12.45 12.93 12.82
CA LEU A 820 11.89 13.43 14.07
C LEU A 820 10.42 13.05 14.16
N GLY A 821 10.02 12.43 15.27
CA GLY A 821 8.63 12.35 15.70
C GLY A 821 8.39 13.40 16.79
N MET A 822 7.43 14.30 16.58
CA MET A 822 7.10 15.37 17.52
C MET A 822 5.61 15.42 17.80
N ASN A 823 5.21 14.82 18.92
CA ASN A 823 3.82 14.72 19.33
C ASN A 823 3.42 15.94 20.19
N ASP A 824 2.24 16.51 19.95
CA ASP A 824 1.77 17.79 20.46
C ASP A 824 1.03 17.71 21.81
N ASP A 825 1.56 16.89 22.72
CA ASP A 825 1.02 16.62 24.06
C ASP A 825 1.18 17.74 25.10
N ILE A 826 0.71 18.93 24.76
CA ILE A 826 1.04 20.13 25.52
C ILE A 826 0.19 20.23 26.79
N GLU A 827 0.85 19.99 27.91
CA GLU A 827 0.31 20.03 29.29
C GLU A 827 0.29 21.47 29.87
N SER A 828 1.32 22.29 29.58
CA SER A 828 1.43 23.67 30.07
C SER A 828 1.95 24.65 29.01
N ASP A 829 1.77 25.95 29.25
CA ASP A 829 2.30 27.04 28.40
C ASP A 829 1.84 26.97 26.94
N TYR A 830 0.59 26.55 26.71
CA TYR A 830 0.09 26.17 25.39
C TYR A 830 0.38 27.18 24.27
N ASP A 831 -0.02 28.44 24.45
CA ASP A 831 0.18 29.47 23.42
C ASP A 831 1.66 29.73 23.13
N GLU A 832 2.52 29.64 24.16
CA GLU A 832 3.95 29.79 24.00
C GLU A 832 4.57 28.58 23.30
N VAL A 833 4.17 27.35 23.64
CA VAL A 833 4.63 26.15 22.93
C VAL A 833 4.21 26.18 21.46
N LYS A 834 2.94 26.51 21.19
CA LYS A 834 2.42 26.67 19.83
C LYS A 834 3.21 27.72 19.05
N ARG A 835 3.51 28.86 19.66
CA ARG A 835 4.35 29.91 19.04
C ARG A 835 5.75 29.37 18.71
N LEU A 836 6.41 28.70 19.66
CA LEU A 836 7.75 28.14 19.48
C LEU A 836 7.78 27.05 18.40
N MET A 837 6.77 26.18 18.34
CA MET A 837 6.63 25.15 17.30
C MET A 837 6.51 25.80 15.93
N ASN A 838 5.60 26.77 15.75
CA ASN A 838 5.44 27.45 14.47
C ASN A 838 6.70 28.22 14.03
N GLU A 839 7.39 28.90 14.96
CA GLU A 839 8.67 29.56 14.67
C GLU A 839 9.75 28.56 14.22
N TRP A 840 9.82 27.40 14.88
CA TRP A 840 10.76 26.36 14.52
C TRP A 840 10.42 25.71 13.17
N PHE A 841 9.14 25.46 12.92
CA PHE A 841 8.63 24.93 11.67
C PHE A 841 8.92 25.83 10.46
N GLU A 842 8.58 27.12 10.56
CA GLU A 842 8.85 28.08 9.48
C GLU A 842 10.36 28.32 9.30
N MET A 843 11.17 28.16 10.35
CA MET A 843 12.62 28.19 10.22
C MET A 843 13.18 26.97 9.48
N ARG A 844 12.64 25.78 9.74
CA ARG A 844 13.15 24.52 9.15
C ARG A 844 12.65 24.30 7.73
N TRP A 845 11.38 24.60 7.47
CA TRP A 845 10.71 24.38 6.19
C TRP A 845 9.96 25.63 5.72
N PRO A 846 10.67 26.74 5.44
CA PRO A 846 10.05 28.02 5.07
C PRO A 846 9.36 27.99 3.71
N ARG A 847 9.75 27.06 2.83
CA ARG A 847 9.26 26.99 1.45
C ARG A 847 7.90 26.33 1.42
N LYS A 848 6.90 27.06 0.94
CA LYS A 848 5.55 26.52 0.75
C LYS A 848 5.51 25.50 -0.39
N ALA A 849 4.68 24.48 -0.24
CA ALA A 849 4.31 23.60 -1.32
C ALA A 849 3.35 24.31 -2.29
N VAL A 850 3.36 23.93 -3.57
CA VAL A 850 2.51 24.55 -4.61
C VAL A 850 1.01 24.47 -4.34
N TRP A 851 0.61 23.50 -3.51
CA TRP A 851 -0.78 23.29 -3.08
C TRP A 851 -1.21 24.24 -1.96
N GLU A 852 -0.29 25.00 -1.38
CA GLU A 852 -0.59 25.91 -0.29
C GLU A 852 -1.16 27.23 -0.81
N ARG A 853 -2.13 27.76 -0.06
CA ARG A 853 -2.60 29.13 -0.18
C ARG A 853 -1.41 30.05 0.10
N ASP A 854 -1.31 31.08 -0.73
CA ASP A 854 -0.20 32.03 -0.73
C ASP A 854 1.17 31.46 -1.14
N TRP A 855 1.22 30.28 -1.78
CA TRP A 855 2.43 29.87 -2.50
C TRP A 855 2.83 30.92 -3.53
N ASP A 856 4.09 31.35 -3.48
CA ASP A 856 4.66 32.39 -4.32
C ASP A 856 5.73 31.81 -5.27
N PRO A 857 5.58 32.00 -6.60
CA PRO A 857 6.47 31.39 -7.60
C PRO A 857 7.92 31.90 -7.57
N VAL A 858 8.20 32.98 -6.83
CA VAL A 858 9.53 33.55 -6.67
C VAL A 858 10.17 33.10 -5.36
N LYS A 859 9.43 33.17 -4.24
CA LYS A 859 9.95 32.84 -2.90
C LYS A 859 10.01 31.34 -2.63
N ASP A 860 9.05 30.58 -3.16
CA ASP A 860 8.88 29.16 -2.84
C ASP A 860 9.43 28.23 -3.94
N ARG A 861 10.25 28.77 -4.84
CA ARG A 861 10.86 28.02 -5.94
C ARG A 861 11.97 27.09 -5.44
N TYR A 862 12.22 25.99 -6.14
CA TYR A 862 13.48 25.27 -5.97
C TYR A 862 14.61 26.08 -6.61
N HIS A 863 15.65 26.38 -5.83
CA HIS A 863 16.90 26.95 -6.36
C HIS A 863 17.85 25.79 -6.68
N ASP A 864 18.43 25.80 -7.88
CA ASP A 864 19.53 24.91 -8.27
C ASP A 864 20.77 25.12 -7.38
#